data_AF-A0A3D1GCK4-F1
#
_entry.id   AF-A0A3D1GCK4-F1
#
_cell.length_a   1.000
_cell.length_b   1.000
_cell.length_c   1.000
_cell.angle_alpha   90.00
_cell.angle_beta   90.00
_cell.angle_gamma   90.00
#
_symmetry.space_group_name_H-M   'P 1'
#
loop_
_entity.id
_entity.type
_entity.pdbx_description
1 polymer ?
#
loop_
_entity_poly.entity_id
_entity_poly.type
_entity_poly.pdbx_seq_one_letter_code
_entity_poly.pdbx_strand_id
1 'polypeptide(L)'
;MHRKKLLSVIWVIALCSLINVLEAQVSVSKLFTNGAVLQRNTEIHIWGWGNPGATITIQFADSIRTTTVTAHGSWSTYLPSFEAGGPYNLSITDSQTTLNRSDLLVGDVYLISGQSNMEMTLYQSDGGPEEASAANYPEIREFKINKSTSKAESEQLGVVSWKPAVGSQASGFSAVGYYFAKNLYAEYGVPIGLLNNSYGGARIEAFMSEAMLGFDEDDVVLANGETERQPTLIFNKMVNPILPFNYSGIVWYQAESNGDSMEDALAYGELFKTMITSYRDSLNNQETPFIWVQLPAFYEPAGDMPSTWDAWPQLRAQQSGALSLPFTGEAITIDVGDVDIHPTNKKPVGERLALLARNLVYGEEIVAQSPRYRSNALTDSGAVEIQFYLFGDSLVTDNPDNKDLNSFALAGENGQFKWAQSRISNNSIIVWHEDIPVPTHIRYAWEYNPGEIDVFNSVGLPLAPFQAEVNPGFKIGSFNSSRTAIEQGQSAVLSWLVYNARLVTLDGAEVDTSGSISVSPTMTTSYELIAFSALDSSESDTSHLTLQVLDPSELNRTYGRPVTASTYETCCGDPLLPEFATDEDLSTRWSSAWSDGTRDNPEEEMYDGSPDDEWITVDLQQYIDLDQVILNWEAAYGSSYDINISLDGYQWKNIYAEREGNGGIDSISFNEPATGRYLQMRGIERATVYGYSLYEFQAYGITSLIQPPQISIYSPTGNFYSEQTDSVLIKTRVTDENGSVDRVSFLVNGDTIITKTDAEFEFYLQLNGLDEYQISAIATDNDEISIQSAPLTIYVPHSDFTVYEAEEAVLTGGATVQISMFNSGGEFVDARDAWTITFPSFNLWGSGEHLININYQLTYESPKSQYLVINGDTVATLEFNADNTSDWINLAYKHDFERDYDNTIAIHGFWNWMSFDYIQVEGVNKGLTTENNSSLPAGVRLYQNYPNPFNPTTQISFDLPVNDHVQLIVFDMTGRVVSTLLDGSKNAGSHTVPFDASTLASGIYFYQLKGSFGVQTRSLTLIR
;
A
#
# COMPACT_ATOMS: atom_id res chain seq x y z
N MET A 1 -74.29 -40.32 12.06
CA MET A 1 -73.05 -39.54 11.80
C MET A 1 -72.98 -38.38 12.78
N HIS A 2 -72.60 -38.70 14.01
CA HIS A 2 -72.28 -37.80 15.12
C HIS A 2 -70.97 -38.35 15.71
N ARG A 3 -70.06 -37.49 16.20
CA ARG A 3 -68.78 -37.81 16.88
C ARG A 3 -67.45 -37.79 16.10
N LYS A 4 -67.26 -37.04 15.00
CA LYS A 4 -65.90 -36.88 14.42
C LYS A 4 -65.41 -35.45 14.12
N LYS A 5 -66.17 -34.40 14.45
CA LYS A 5 -65.73 -33.00 14.25
C LYS A 5 -65.55 -32.17 15.53
N LEU A 6 -65.78 -32.75 16.72
CA LEU A 6 -65.62 -32.03 17.99
C LEU A 6 -64.33 -32.36 18.76
N LEU A 7 -63.59 -33.41 18.36
CA LEU A 7 -62.34 -33.82 19.01
C LEU A 7 -61.09 -33.12 18.45
N SER A 8 -61.15 -32.58 17.22
CA SER A 8 -60.00 -31.91 16.58
C SER A 8 -59.80 -30.46 17.04
N VAL A 9 -60.85 -29.81 17.54
CA VAL A 9 -60.79 -28.41 18.01
C VAL A 9 -60.28 -28.31 19.46
N ILE A 10 -60.46 -29.36 20.25
CA ILE A 10 -59.98 -29.42 21.64
C ILE A 10 -58.46 -29.73 21.70
N TRP A 11 -57.90 -30.42 20.70
CA TRP A 11 -56.45 -30.66 20.63
C TRP A 11 -55.64 -29.47 20.11
N VAL A 12 -56.23 -28.60 19.28
CA VAL A 12 -55.54 -27.37 18.80
C VAL A 12 -55.55 -26.25 19.86
N ILE A 13 -56.57 -26.20 20.73
CA ILE A 13 -56.60 -25.23 21.85
C ILE A 13 -55.73 -25.68 23.04
N ALA A 14 -55.53 -27.00 23.22
CA ALA A 14 -54.64 -27.54 24.25
C ALA A 14 -53.14 -27.51 23.85
N LEU A 15 -52.81 -27.41 22.56
CA LEU A 15 -51.42 -27.30 22.10
C LEU A 15 -50.91 -25.84 22.05
N CYS A 16 -51.80 -24.85 22.06
CA CYS A 16 -51.43 -23.42 22.16
C CYS A 16 -51.23 -22.93 23.62
N SER A 17 -51.37 -23.79 24.63
CA SER A 17 -51.20 -23.45 26.06
C SER A 17 -49.87 -23.95 26.66
N LEU A 18 -48.94 -24.41 25.83
CA LEU A 18 -47.58 -24.83 26.22
C LEU A 18 -46.49 -24.09 25.42
N ILE A 19 -46.76 -22.84 25.03
CA ILE A 19 -45.66 -21.90 24.77
C ILE A 19 -45.15 -21.50 26.15
N ASN A 20 -44.14 -22.21 26.64
CA ASN A 20 -43.27 -21.64 27.66
C ASN A 20 -42.68 -20.38 27.02
N VAL A 21 -43.26 -19.22 27.31
CA VAL A 21 -42.56 -17.96 27.15
C VAL A 21 -41.36 -18.10 28.09
N LEU A 22 -40.18 -18.36 27.52
CA LEU A 22 -38.92 -18.14 28.22
C LEU A 22 -38.87 -16.63 28.49
N GLU A 23 -39.42 -16.21 29.63
CA GLU A 23 -39.26 -14.84 30.11
C GLU A 23 -37.76 -14.63 30.34
N ALA A 24 -37.19 -13.62 29.69
CA ALA A 24 -35.77 -13.32 29.82
C ALA A 24 -35.52 -12.87 31.28
N GLN A 25 -34.70 -13.62 32.01
CA GLN A 25 -34.33 -13.28 33.38
C GLN A 25 -33.44 -12.03 33.38
N VAL A 26 -33.57 -11.16 34.40
CA VAL A 26 -32.63 -10.06 34.62
C VAL A 26 -31.19 -10.58 34.60
N SER A 27 -30.32 -9.85 33.92
CA SER A 27 -28.89 -10.11 33.83
C SER A 27 -28.12 -8.80 33.98
N VAL A 28 -26.83 -8.93 34.29
CA VAL A 28 -25.89 -7.81 34.49
C VAL A 28 -24.64 -8.07 33.66
N SER A 29 -23.94 -7.02 33.23
CA SER A 29 -22.64 -7.15 32.56
C SER A 29 -21.70 -8.08 33.32
N LYS A 30 -20.91 -8.85 32.56
CA LYS A 30 -19.99 -9.87 33.12
C LYS A 30 -18.86 -9.27 33.95
N LEU A 31 -18.64 -7.96 33.84
CA LEU A 31 -17.73 -7.22 34.71
C LEU A 31 -18.19 -7.26 36.18
N PHE A 32 -19.50 -7.33 36.43
CA PHE A 32 -20.10 -7.38 37.77
C PHE A 32 -20.34 -8.83 38.22
N THR A 33 -19.26 -9.58 38.37
CA THR A 33 -19.27 -10.96 38.91
C THR A 33 -18.80 -11.01 40.36
N ASN A 34 -18.82 -12.18 40.99
CA ASN A 34 -18.21 -12.35 42.31
C ASN A 34 -16.72 -12.03 42.22
N GLY A 35 -16.19 -11.35 43.24
CA GLY A 35 -14.78 -10.98 43.23
C GLY A 35 -14.46 -9.69 42.47
N ALA A 36 -15.44 -8.98 41.90
CA ALA A 36 -15.17 -7.78 41.10
C ALA A 36 -14.52 -6.65 41.90
N VAL A 37 -13.68 -5.86 41.23
CA VAL A 37 -13.14 -4.59 41.75
C VAL A 37 -13.80 -3.46 41.00
N LEU A 38 -14.42 -2.53 41.72
CA LEU A 38 -15.11 -1.35 41.18
C LEU A 38 -14.26 -0.10 41.44
N GLN A 39 -14.25 0.83 40.48
CA GLN A 39 -13.48 2.06 40.59
C GLN A 39 -13.98 2.94 41.75
N ARG A 40 -13.07 3.35 42.63
CA ARG A 40 -13.32 4.27 43.75
C ARG A 40 -13.36 5.73 43.29
N ASN A 41 -13.83 6.61 44.17
CA ASN A 41 -13.76 8.08 44.04
C ASN A 41 -14.45 8.65 42.78
N THR A 42 -15.38 7.90 42.22
CA THR A 42 -16.26 8.31 41.12
C THR A 42 -17.58 7.57 41.23
N GLU A 43 -18.63 8.07 40.57
CA GLU A 43 -19.90 7.35 40.49
C GLU A 43 -19.68 5.99 39.79
N ILE A 44 -20.29 4.92 40.29
CA ILE A 44 -20.10 3.59 39.70
C ILE A 44 -21.25 3.31 38.74
N HIS A 45 -20.93 3.24 37.45
CA HIS A 45 -21.87 2.84 36.41
C HIS A 45 -22.13 1.32 36.48
N ILE A 46 -23.40 0.91 36.56
CA ILE A 46 -23.83 -0.49 36.50
C ILE A 46 -24.89 -0.64 35.42
N TRP A 47 -24.73 -1.66 34.59
CA TRP A 47 -25.64 -1.94 33.48
C TRP A 47 -25.88 -3.44 33.26
N GLY A 48 -26.96 -3.75 32.56
CA GLY A 48 -27.36 -5.10 32.23
C GLY A 48 -28.55 -5.17 31.29
N TRP A 49 -29.18 -6.34 31.24
CA TRP A 49 -30.33 -6.60 30.37
C TRP A 49 -31.49 -7.24 31.14
N GLY A 50 -32.71 -7.09 30.65
CA GLY A 50 -33.90 -7.67 31.25
C GLY A 50 -35.13 -7.49 30.36
N ASN A 51 -36.31 -7.81 30.89
CA ASN A 51 -37.57 -7.62 30.15
C ASN A 51 -37.91 -6.12 30.01
N PRO A 52 -38.24 -5.63 28.79
CA PRO A 52 -38.62 -4.24 28.57
C PRO A 52 -39.71 -3.75 29.53
N GLY A 53 -39.51 -2.56 30.13
CA GLY A 53 -40.42 -1.96 31.10
C GLY A 53 -40.34 -2.53 32.52
N ALA A 54 -39.52 -3.56 32.78
CA ALA A 54 -39.30 -4.05 34.13
C ALA A 54 -38.58 -2.99 35.00
N THR A 55 -38.95 -2.92 36.28
CA THR A 55 -38.21 -2.11 37.27
C THR A 55 -37.12 -2.95 37.90
N ILE A 56 -35.87 -2.47 37.85
CA ILE A 56 -34.70 -3.11 38.45
C ILE A 56 -34.30 -2.33 39.69
N THR A 57 -34.15 -3.03 40.82
CA THR A 57 -33.61 -2.47 42.08
C THR A 57 -32.18 -2.96 42.27
N ILE A 58 -31.24 -2.04 42.43
CA ILE A 58 -29.82 -2.31 42.64
C ILE A 58 -29.47 -1.87 44.06
N GLN A 59 -28.96 -2.79 44.87
CA GLN A 59 -28.45 -2.51 46.20
C GLN A 59 -26.95 -2.84 46.25
N PHE A 60 -26.14 -1.87 46.65
CA PHE A 60 -24.70 -2.02 46.86
C PHE A 60 -24.29 -1.27 48.12
N ALA A 61 -23.69 -1.99 49.08
CA ALA A 61 -23.49 -1.49 50.44
C ALA A 61 -24.80 -0.91 51.01
N ASP A 62 -24.77 0.34 51.49
CA ASP A 62 -25.95 1.05 52.02
C ASP A 62 -26.74 1.81 50.95
N SER A 63 -26.29 1.78 49.69
CA SER A 63 -26.96 2.49 48.58
C SER A 63 -27.99 1.60 47.90
N ILE A 64 -29.17 2.18 47.66
CA ILE A 64 -30.24 1.57 46.86
C ILE A 64 -30.58 2.51 45.70
N ARG A 65 -30.64 1.95 44.49
CA ARG A 65 -31.06 2.61 43.26
C ARG A 65 -32.14 1.81 42.55
N THR A 66 -32.98 2.49 41.80
CA THR A 66 -33.98 1.86 40.93
C THR A 66 -33.87 2.43 39.53
N THR A 67 -33.99 1.57 38.53
CA THR A 67 -34.03 1.96 37.11
C THR A 67 -35.07 1.14 36.37
N THR A 68 -35.36 1.48 35.12
CA THR A 68 -36.33 0.78 34.28
C THR A 68 -35.63 0.27 33.02
N VAL A 69 -35.93 -0.97 32.66
CA VAL A 69 -35.42 -1.57 31.42
C VAL A 69 -36.04 -0.86 30.21
N THR A 70 -35.19 -0.45 29.28
CA THR A 70 -35.55 0.23 28.05
C THR A 70 -36.37 -0.67 27.11
N ALA A 71 -36.95 -0.08 26.06
CA ALA A 71 -37.64 -0.84 25.02
C ALA A 71 -36.73 -1.85 24.30
N HIS A 72 -35.41 -1.58 24.27
CA HIS A 72 -34.39 -2.43 23.66
C HIS A 72 -33.85 -3.51 24.62
N GLY A 73 -34.38 -3.60 25.85
CA GLY A 73 -34.03 -4.67 26.80
C GLY A 73 -32.78 -4.38 27.65
N SER A 74 -32.12 -3.23 27.49
CA SER A 74 -30.99 -2.80 28.31
C SER A 74 -31.46 -1.96 29.52
N TRP A 75 -30.66 -1.94 30.59
CA TRP A 75 -30.84 -1.02 31.72
C TRP A 75 -29.49 -0.56 32.24
N SER A 76 -29.43 0.64 32.80
CA SER A 76 -28.26 1.14 33.52
C SER A 76 -28.64 2.09 34.65
N THR A 77 -27.71 2.28 35.59
CA THR A 77 -27.82 3.25 36.69
C THR A 77 -26.43 3.63 37.21
N TYR A 78 -26.36 4.71 37.98
CA TYR A 78 -25.16 5.16 38.67
C TYR A 78 -25.34 5.04 40.19
N LEU A 79 -24.41 4.32 40.82
CA LEU A 79 -24.24 4.31 42.27
C LEU A 79 -23.36 5.51 42.69
N PRO A 80 -23.53 6.03 43.92
CA PRO A 80 -22.66 7.10 44.41
C PRO A 80 -21.19 6.67 44.45
N SER A 81 -20.30 7.65 44.61
CA SER A 81 -18.88 7.40 44.85
C SER A 81 -18.64 6.69 46.19
N PHE A 82 -17.67 5.79 46.22
CA PHE A 82 -17.22 5.05 47.41
C PHE A 82 -15.71 5.22 47.59
N GLU A 83 -15.27 5.28 48.85
CA GLU A 83 -13.87 5.12 49.21
C GLU A 83 -13.41 3.67 49.03
N ALA A 84 -12.10 3.46 48.99
CA ALA A 84 -11.51 2.12 48.90
C ALA A 84 -11.97 1.21 50.06
N GLY A 85 -12.27 -0.06 49.77
CA GLY A 85 -12.64 -1.04 50.79
C GLY A 85 -13.48 -2.21 50.28
N GLY A 86 -14.14 -2.90 51.21
CA GLY A 86 -14.90 -4.12 50.98
C GLY A 86 -14.49 -5.24 51.95
N PRO A 87 -14.97 -6.48 51.75
CA PRO A 87 -15.86 -6.92 50.69
C PRO A 87 -17.31 -6.43 50.87
N TYR A 88 -17.94 -6.03 49.77
CA TYR A 88 -19.35 -5.67 49.67
C TYR A 88 -20.16 -6.73 48.92
N ASN A 89 -21.50 -6.65 49.05
CA ASN A 89 -22.45 -7.42 48.26
C ASN A 89 -23.24 -6.50 47.33
N LEU A 90 -23.44 -6.94 46.09
CA LEU A 90 -24.29 -6.31 45.09
C LEU A 90 -25.51 -7.20 44.86
N SER A 91 -26.71 -6.68 45.09
CA SER A 91 -27.98 -7.34 44.79
C SER A 91 -28.71 -6.60 43.69
N ILE A 92 -29.12 -7.33 42.65
CA ILE A 92 -29.89 -6.80 41.51
C ILE A 92 -31.18 -7.58 41.42
N THR A 93 -32.30 -6.91 41.64
CA THR A 93 -33.61 -7.53 41.81
C THR A 93 -34.60 -6.98 40.80
N ASP A 94 -35.26 -7.85 40.05
CA ASP A 94 -36.49 -7.54 39.33
C ASP A 94 -37.72 -8.06 40.12
N SER A 95 -38.90 -8.08 39.51
CA SER A 95 -40.13 -8.54 40.21
C SER A 95 -40.17 -10.05 40.52
N GLN A 96 -39.29 -10.86 39.92
CA GLN A 96 -39.31 -12.32 40.03
C GLN A 96 -37.99 -12.93 40.52
N THR A 97 -36.86 -12.28 40.27
CA THR A 97 -35.50 -12.81 40.37
C THR A 97 -34.60 -11.84 41.14
N THR A 98 -33.69 -12.38 41.95
CA THR A 98 -32.61 -11.60 42.59
C THR A 98 -31.26 -12.22 42.24
N LEU A 99 -30.40 -11.43 41.62
CA LEU A 99 -29.00 -11.75 41.35
C LEU A 99 -28.13 -11.17 42.45
N ASN A 100 -27.47 -12.04 43.21
CA ASN A 100 -26.47 -11.62 44.19
C ASN A 100 -25.06 -11.79 43.60
N ARG A 101 -24.20 -10.81 43.88
CA ARG A 101 -22.75 -10.87 43.69
C ARG A 101 -22.07 -10.53 45.01
N SER A 102 -21.11 -11.35 45.40
CA SER A 102 -20.43 -11.25 46.69
C SER A 102 -18.95 -11.00 46.50
N ASP A 103 -18.30 -10.52 47.57
CA ASP A 103 -16.86 -10.26 47.58
C ASP A 103 -16.45 -9.18 46.56
N LEU A 104 -17.21 -8.08 46.49
CA LEU A 104 -16.84 -6.95 45.64
C LEU A 104 -15.94 -6.00 46.43
N LEU A 105 -14.85 -5.55 45.80
CA LEU A 105 -13.97 -4.52 46.34
C LEU A 105 -14.22 -3.20 45.62
N VAL A 106 -13.92 -2.10 46.30
CA VAL A 106 -13.83 -0.76 45.72
C VAL A 106 -12.36 -0.34 45.80
N GLY A 107 -11.77 0.05 44.68
CA GLY A 107 -10.33 0.29 44.54
C GLY A 107 -9.96 1.00 43.23
N ASP A 108 -8.69 0.96 42.85
CA ASP A 108 -8.20 1.56 41.60
C ASP A 108 -8.23 0.50 40.49
N VAL A 109 -8.97 0.76 39.41
CA VAL A 109 -9.13 -0.17 38.29
C VAL A 109 -8.39 0.36 37.06
N TYR A 110 -7.56 -0.49 36.47
CA TYR A 110 -6.80 -0.20 35.27
C TYR A 110 -7.23 -1.10 34.12
N LEU A 111 -7.45 -0.51 32.94
CA LEU A 111 -7.53 -1.26 31.69
C LEU A 111 -6.10 -1.60 31.26
N ILE A 112 -5.77 -2.88 31.13
CA ILE A 112 -4.49 -3.32 30.57
C ILE A 112 -4.73 -4.00 29.22
N SER A 113 -4.03 -3.52 28.19
CA SER A 113 -4.33 -3.86 26.80
C SER A 113 -3.06 -3.91 25.94
N GLY A 114 -3.24 -4.34 24.69
CA GLY A 114 -2.17 -4.53 23.72
C GLY A 114 -2.04 -6.00 23.31
N GLN A 115 -0.82 -6.45 23.01
CA GLN A 115 -0.60 -7.76 22.39
C GLN A 115 0.14 -8.77 23.29
N SER A 116 0.95 -9.65 22.70
CA SER A 116 1.58 -10.81 23.34
C SER A 116 2.46 -10.44 24.53
N ASN A 117 3.19 -9.31 24.46
CA ASN A 117 4.02 -8.84 25.57
C ASN A 117 3.21 -8.34 26.78
N MET A 118 2.00 -7.78 26.59
CA MET A 118 1.03 -7.54 27.68
C MET A 118 0.39 -8.86 28.15
N GLU A 119 0.13 -9.78 27.23
CA GLU A 119 -0.54 -11.05 27.49
C GLU A 119 0.33 -12.06 28.26
N MET A 120 1.66 -12.00 28.09
CA MET A 120 2.60 -12.93 28.71
C MET A 120 2.30 -13.10 30.19
N THR A 121 2.06 -14.35 30.58
CA THR A 121 1.64 -14.65 31.95
C THR A 121 2.79 -14.53 32.94
N LEU A 122 2.48 -14.25 34.20
CA LEU A 122 3.46 -14.21 35.29
C LEU A 122 4.29 -15.49 35.30
N TYR A 123 3.66 -16.66 35.12
CA TYR A 123 4.37 -17.94 35.05
C TYR A 123 5.44 -18.03 33.94
N GLN A 124 5.25 -17.33 32.82
CA GLN A 124 6.19 -17.34 31.68
C GLN A 124 7.35 -16.35 31.85
N SER A 125 7.25 -15.41 32.78
CA SER A 125 8.28 -14.39 33.02
C SER A 125 9.42 -14.90 33.92
N ASP A 126 10.57 -14.24 33.84
CA ASP A 126 11.75 -14.57 34.67
C ASP A 126 11.43 -14.48 36.17
N GLY A 127 11.71 -15.58 36.91
CA GLY A 127 11.39 -15.71 38.34
C GLY A 127 9.89 -15.71 38.68
N GLY A 128 9.04 -15.74 37.65
CA GLY A 128 7.59 -15.65 37.76
C GLY A 128 6.90 -16.85 38.44
N PRO A 129 7.32 -18.12 38.21
CA PRO A 129 6.76 -19.26 38.93
C PRO A 129 6.93 -19.15 40.45
N GLU A 130 8.09 -18.73 40.94
CA GLU A 130 8.36 -18.52 42.36
C GLU A 130 7.54 -17.35 42.92
N GLU A 131 7.49 -16.23 42.18
CA GLU A 131 6.71 -15.04 42.55
C GLU A 131 5.21 -15.37 42.64
N ALA A 132 4.66 -16.11 41.67
CA ALA A 132 3.27 -16.56 41.69
C ALA A 132 2.99 -17.50 42.88
N SER A 133 3.90 -18.43 43.19
CA SER A 133 3.74 -19.33 44.32
C SER A 133 3.72 -18.59 45.67
N ALA A 134 4.49 -17.51 45.79
CA ALA A 134 4.56 -16.66 46.98
C ALA A 134 3.45 -15.59 47.06
N ALA A 135 2.71 -15.35 45.97
CA ALA A 135 1.69 -14.30 45.91
C ALA A 135 0.58 -14.54 46.94
N ASN A 136 0.28 -13.51 47.74
CA ASN A 136 -0.80 -13.53 48.73
C ASN A 136 -1.49 -12.15 48.82
N TYR A 137 -1.93 -11.66 47.67
CA TYR A 137 -2.57 -10.36 47.52
C TYR A 137 -4.03 -10.53 47.06
N PRO A 138 -4.96 -10.89 47.98
CA PRO A 138 -6.36 -11.13 47.62
C PRO A 138 -7.10 -9.88 47.10
N GLU A 139 -6.55 -8.70 47.34
CA GLU A 139 -7.07 -7.40 46.92
C GLU A 139 -6.52 -6.92 45.57
N ILE A 140 -5.54 -7.63 45.00
CA ILE A 140 -5.12 -7.47 43.60
C ILE A 140 -5.88 -8.52 42.79
N ARG A 141 -6.69 -8.09 41.83
CA ARG A 141 -7.55 -9.00 41.06
C ARG A 141 -7.49 -8.69 39.57
N GLU A 142 -7.38 -9.73 38.75
CA GLU A 142 -7.42 -9.60 37.28
C GLU A 142 -8.67 -10.24 36.70
N PHE A 143 -9.25 -9.55 35.72
CA PHE A 143 -10.30 -10.02 34.84
C PHE A 143 -9.76 -10.10 33.41
N LYS A 144 -9.23 -11.27 33.04
CA LYS A 144 -8.78 -11.54 31.66
C LYS A 144 -9.95 -11.87 30.76
N ILE A 145 -10.16 -11.06 29.73
CA ILE A 145 -11.12 -11.30 28.66
C ILE A 145 -10.59 -12.40 27.75
N ASN A 146 -11.43 -13.39 27.45
CA ASN A 146 -11.07 -14.42 26.47
C ASN A 146 -10.98 -13.82 25.07
N LYS A 147 -9.94 -14.21 24.33
CA LYS A 147 -9.76 -13.84 22.92
C LYS A 147 -11.01 -14.16 22.09
N SER A 148 -11.55 -13.15 21.43
CA SER A 148 -12.71 -13.28 20.56
C SER A 148 -12.77 -12.09 19.61
N THR A 149 -13.23 -12.32 18.39
CA THR A 149 -13.40 -11.28 17.36
C THR A 149 -14.85 -11.32 16.85
N SER A 150 -15.32 -10.21 16.29
CA SER A 150 -16.66 -10.12 15.68
C SER A 150 -16.69 -9.00 14.65
N LYS A 151 -17.36 -9.22 13.52
CA LYS A 151 -17.70 -8.14 12.58
C LYS A 151 -18.69 -7.18 13.24
N ALA A 152 -19.84 -7.69 13.68
CA ALA A 152 -20.81 -6.86 14.39
C ALA A 152 -20.34 -6.44 15.79
N GLU A 153 -20.62 -5.20 16.16
CA GLU A 153 -20.48 -4.70 17.53
C GLU A 153 -21.24 -5.58 18.54
N SER A 154 -20.62 -5.80 19.70
CA SER A 154 -21.21 -6.54 20.79
C SER A 154 -21.16 -5.74 22.08
N GLU A 155 -22.28 -5.72 22.81
CA GLU A 155 -22.31 -5.17 24.18
C GLU A 155 -22.00 -6.24 25.26
N GLN A 156 -21.77 -7.50 24.84
CA GLN A 156 -21.67 -8.64 25.75
C GLN A 156 -20.35 -9.41 25.64
N LEU A 157 -19.71 -9.57 26.80
CA LEU A 157 -18.54 -10.42 26.99
C LEU A 157 -18.91 -11.90 27.10
N GLY A 158 -17.96 -12.77 26.73
CA GLY A 158 -18.03 -14.22 26.95
C GLY A 158 -17.95 -14.62 28.43
N VAL A 159 -17.74 -15.92 28.71
CA VAL A 159 -17.64 -16.45 30.08
C VAL A 159 -16.24 -16.17 30.65
N VAL A 160 -16.17 -15.27 31.65
CA VAL A 160 -14.94 -14.82 32.32
C VAL A 160 -15.23 -14.47 33.79
N SER A 161 -14.21 -14.44 34.64
CA SER A 161 -14.33 -14.18 36.09
C SER A 161 -13.09 -13.49 36.65
N TRP A 162 -13.28 -12.66 37.69
CA TRP A 162 -12.19 -12.06 38.45
C TRP A 162 -11.40 -13.12 39.21
N LYS A 163 -10.07 -13.03 39.18
CA LYS A 163 -9.16 -13.91 39.92
C LYS A 163 -8.27 -13.10 40.86
N PRO A 164 -8.14 -13.46 42.15
CA PRO A 164 -7.19 -12.85 43.06
C PRO A 164 -5.74 -13.30 42.79
N ALA A 165 -4.79 -12.44 43.09
CA ALA A 165 -3.36 -12.73 43.03
C ALA A 165 -2.89 -13.54 44.25
N VAL A 166 -3.38 -14.77 44.39
CA VAL A 166 -3.08 -15.69 45.51
C VAL A 166 -2.63 -17.06 44.99
N GLY A 167 -1.42 -17.47 45.36
CA GLY A 167 -0.81 -18.74 45.00
C GLY A 167 -0.90 -19.03 43.49
N SER A 168 -1.28 -20.25 43.12
CA SER A 168 -1.37 -20.67 41.72
C SER A 168 -2.35 -19.89 40.85
N GLN A 169 -3.24 -19.06 41.43
CA GLN A 169 -4.13 -18.20 40.64
C GLN A 169 -3.37 -16.99 40.04
N ALA A 170 -2.31 -16.52 40.71
CA ALA A 170 -1.47 -15.43 40.22
C ALA A 170 -0.66 -15.83 38.97
N SER A 171 -0.40 -17.13 38.77
CA SER A 171 0.37 -17.64 37.62
C SER A 171 -0.20 -17.23 36.26
N GLY A 172 -1.52 -17.06 36.16
CA GLY A 172 -2.21 -16.70 34.92
C GLY A 172 -2.40 -15.19 34.71
N PHE A 173 -1.92 -14.34 35.62
CA PHE A 173 -1.98 -12.88 35.45
C PHE A 173 -1.05 -12.44 34.32
N SER A 174 -1.33 -11.33 33.65
CA SER A 174 -0.29 -10.60 32.91
C SER A 174 0.91 -10.35 33.83
N ALA A 175 2.12 -10.73 33.41
CA ALA A 175 3.33 -10.49 34.19
C ALA A 175 3.55 -8.99 34.43
N VAL A 176 3.42 -8.19 33.36
CA VAL A 176 3.51 -6.73 33.41
C VAL A 176 2.43 -6.15 34.32
N GLY A 177 1.17 -6.57 34.14
CA GLY A 177 0.05 -6.14 34.97
C GLY A 177 0.21 -6.50 36.45
N TYR A 178 0.71 -7.69 36.76
CA TYR A 178 0.97 -8.15 38.13
C TYR A 178 2.04 -7.29 38.82
N TYR A 179 3.20 -7.09 38.20
CA TYR A 179 4.26 -6.27 38.79
C TYR A 179 3.83 -4.81 38.92
N PHE A 180 3.09 -4.27 37.95
CA PHE A 180 2.46 -2.96 38.04
C PHE A 180 1.54 -2.83 39.27
N ALA A 181 0.54 -3.73 39.39
CA ALA A 181 -0.41 -3.70 40.48
C ALA A 181 0.24 -3.95 41.85
N LYS A 182 1.22 -4.86 41.93
CA LYS A 182 1.95 -5.15 43.16
C LYS A 182 2.69 -3.94 43.69
N ASN A 183 3.31 -3.15 42.80
CA ASN A 183 4.02 -1.93 43.19
C ASN A 183 3.06 -0.84 43.69
N LEU A 184 1.93 -0.62 43.00
CA LEU A 184 0.91 0.34 43.47
C LEU A 184 0.28 -0.10 44.80
N TYR A 185 -0.05 -1.38 44.94
CA TYR A 185 -0.61 -1.93 46.17
C TYR A 185 0.38 -1.81 47.35
N ALA A 186 1.67 -2.04 47.11
CA ALA A 186 2.69 -1.91 48.15
C ALA A 186 2.83 -0.47 48.68
N GLU A 187 2.61 0.53 47.82
CA GLU A 187 2.67 1.95 48.19
C GLU A 187 1.39 2.40 48.92
N TYR A 188 0.22 2.08 48.38
CA TYR A 188 -1.04 2.68 48.82
C TYR A 188 -1.94 1.77 49.68
N GLY A 189 -1.76 0.45 49.63
CA GLY A 189 -2.63 -0.52 50.30
C GLY A 189 -4.09 -0.48 49.82
N VAL A 190 -4.33 0.01 48.60
CA VAL A 190 -5.66 0.12 47.98
C VAL A 190 -5.90 -1.08 47.06
N PRO A 191 -7.08 -1.72 47.07
CA PRO A 191 -7.38 -2.79 46.13
C PRO A 191 -7.15 -2.38 44.67
N ILE A 192 -6.53 -3.26 43.88
CA ILE A 192 -6.20 -3.00 42.48
C ILE A 192 -6.96 -3.98 41.58
N GLY A 193 -7.74 -3.44 40.65
CA GLY A 193 -8.40 -4.21 39.59
C GLY A 193 -7.66 -4.09 38.27
N LEU A 194 -7.37 -5.21 37.63
CA LEU A 194 -6.80 -5.25 36.28
C LEU A 194 -7.85 -5.82 35.32
N LEU A 195 -8.36 -5.00 34.43
CA LEU A 195 -9.25 -5.46 33.36
C LEU A 195 -8.39 -5.68 32.12
N ASN A 196 -8.16 -6.94 31.75
CA ASN A 196 -7.17 -7.32 30.75
C ASN A 196 -7.83 -7.79 29.45
N ASN A 197 -7.68 -7.04 28.37
CA ASN A 197 -8.19 -7.39 27.04
C ASN A 197 -7.07 -7.62 26.01
N SER A 198 -5.84 -7.90 26.45
CA SER A 198 -4.73 -8.10 25.50
C SER A 198 -4.95 -9.30 24.57
N TYR A 199 -4.41 -9.21 23.35
CA TYR A 199 -4.55 -10.20 22.29
C TYR A 199 -3.23 -10.34 21.49
N GLY A 200 -2.47 -11.42 21.71
CA GLY A 200 -1.23 -11.67 20.96
C GLY A 200 -1.41 -11.74 19.44
N GLY A 201 -0.51 -11.06 18.70
CA GLY A 201 -0.50 -10.98 17.23
C GLY A 201 -1.35 -9.86 16.64
N ALA A 202 -2.01 -9.06 17.49
CA ALA A 202 -2.94 -8.02 17.04
C ALA A 202 -2.24 -6.72 16.62
N ARG A 203 -2.73 -6.14 15.52
CA ARG A 203 -2.40 -4.78 15.08
C ARG A 203 -3.26 -3.75 15.80
N ILE A 204 -2.83 -2.48 15.87
CA ILE A 204 -3.57 -1.43 16.58
C ILE A 204 -4.97 -1.20 15.99
N GLU A 205 -5.10 -1.31 14.67
CA GLU A 205 -6.33 -1.14 13.90
C GLU A 205 -7.42 -2.11 14.36
N ALA A 206 -7.05 -3.31 14.83
CA ALA A 206 -8.00 -4.28 15.36
C ALA A 206 -8.68 -3.77 16.65
N PHE A 207 -8.03 -2.88 17.41
CA PHE A 207 -8.53 -2.27 18.64
C PHE A 207 -9.21 -0.90 18.42
N MET A 208 -9.39 -0.48 17.17
CA MET A 208 -10.01 0.80 16.81
C MET A 208 -11.39 0.56 16.20
N SER A 209 -12.33 1.49 16.37
CA SER A 209 -13.62 1.40 15.67
C SER A 209 -13.50 1.88 14.22
N GLU A 210 -14.47 1.54 13.37
CA GLU A 210 -14.60 2.10 12.01
C GLU A 210 -14.52 3.62 11.99
N ALA A 211 -15.21 4.29 12.93
CA ALA A 211 -15.19 5.74 13.05
C ALA A 211 -13.80 6.31 13.36
N MET A 212 -12.96 5.56 14.09
CA MET A 212 -11.57 5.97 14.36
C MET A 212 -10.68 5.80 13.12
N LEU A 213 -11.00 4.84 12.25
CA LEU A 213 -10.21 4.51 11.07
C LEU A 213 -10.68 5.22 9.79
N GLY A 214 -11.89 5.76 9.77
CA GLY A 214 -12.41 6.58 8.67
C GLY A 214 -12.93 5.78 7.47
N PHE A 215 -13.32 4.51 7.65
CA PHE A 215 -13.91 3.66 6.59
C PHE A 215 -15.12 2.87 7.11
N ASP A 216 -15.88 2.24 6.19
CA ASP A 216 -17.03 1.35 6.48
C ASP A 216 -16.59 -0.14 6.42
N GLU A 217 -17.03 -0.99 7.37
CA GLU A 217 -16.60 -2.40 7.44
C GLU A 217 -16.95 -3.22 6.19
N ASP A 218 -17.95 -2.78 5.43
CA ASP A 218 -18.38 -3.42 4.18
C ASP A 218 -17.27 -3.38 3.09
N ASP A 219 -16.28 -2.50 3.23
CA ASP A 219 -15.13 -2.38 2.33
C ASP A 219 -13.95 -3.31 2.73
N VAL A 220 -13.99 -3.95 3.91
CA VAL A 220 -12.90 -4.80 4.39
C VAL A 220 -13.13 -6.26 4.00
N VAL A 221 -12.45 -6.70 2.94
CA VAL A 221 -12.38 -8.11 2.55
C VAL A 221 -11.54 -8.89 3.57
N LEU A 222 -12.21 -9.51 4.54
CA LEU A 222 -11.51 -10.31 5.56
C LEU A 222 -10.76 -11.49 4.93
N ALA A 223 -9.44 -11.51 5.10
CA ALA A 223 -8.62 -12.68 4.79
C ALA A 223 -9.02 -13.86 5.70
N ASN A 224 -9.07 -15.07 5.14
CA ASN A 224 -9.37 -16.27 5.92
C ASN A 224 -8.19 -16.61 6.85
N GLY A 225 -8.33 -16.32 8.16
CA GLY A 225 -7.53 -16.96 9.22
C GLY A 225 -7.05 -16.08 10.36
N GLU A 226 -6.67 -14.82 10.09
CA GLU A 226 -5.98 -13.94 11.06
C GLU A 226 -6.87 -12.79 11.55
N THR A 227 -7.99 -13.12 12.19
CA THR A 227 -9.00 -12.11 12.59
C THR A 227 -8.49 -11.05 13.57
N GLU A 228 -7.40 -11.32 14.27
CA GLU A 228 -6.75 -10.43 15.23
C GLU A 228 -5.92 -9.33 14.60
N ARG A 229 -5.56 -9.49 13.32
CA ARG A 229 -4.89 -8.45 12.52
C ARG A 229 -5.86 -7.63 11.69
N GLN A 230 -7.11 -8.09 11.60
CA GLN A 230 -8.15 -7.40 10.86
C GLN A 230 -8.63 -6.18 11.66
N PRO A 231 -8.78 -5.02 11.00
CA PRO A 231 -9.32 -3.83 11.64
C PRO A 231 -10.66 -4.09 12.33
N THR A 232 -10.91 -3.37 13.43
CA THR A 232 -12.21 -3.31 14.12
C THR A 232 -12.66 -4.58 14.86
N LEU A 233 -12.23 -5.78 14.47
CA LEU A 233 -12.86 -7.01 14.96
C LEU A 233 -12.63 -7.28 16.45
N ILE A 234 -11.48 -6.88 17.01
CA ILE A 234 -11.21 -6.96 18.45
C ILE A 234 -11.96 -5.84 19.17
N PHE A 235 -12.01 -4.64 18.60
CA PHE A 235 -12.75 -3.52 19.16
C PHE A 235 -14.22 -3.91 19.41
N ASN A 236 -14.88 -4.42 18.37
CA ASN A 236 -16.29 -4.76 18.39
C ASN A 236 -16.65 -5.82 19.45
N LYS A 237 -15.73 -6.76 19.73
CA LYS A 237 -16.02 -7.89 20.63
C LYS A 237 -15.40 -7.80 22.02
N MET A 238 -14.26 -7.13 22.18
CA MET A 238 -13.48 -7.11 23.41
C MET A 238 -13.30 -5.72 24.02
N VAL A 239 -13.31 -4.65 23.21
CA VAL A 239 -13.13 -3.26 23.69
C VAL A 239 -14.49 -2.60 23.95
N ASN A 240 -15.39 -2.61 22.97
CA ASN A 240 -16.70 -1.95 23.07
C ASN A 240 -17.49 -2.35 24.33
N PRO A 241 -17.58 -3.64 24.74
CA PRO A 241 -18.32 -4.03 25.95
C PRO A 241 -17.75 -3.48 27.27
N ILE A 242 -16.50 -3.02 27.29
CA ILE A 242 -15.79 -2.61 28.51
C ILE A 242 -15.55 -1.10 28.61
N LEU A 243 -15.57 -0.37 27.49
CA LEU A 243 -15.42 1.09 27.48
C LEU A 243 -16.36 1.82 28.45
N PRO A 244 -17.62 1.41 28.70
CA PRO A 244 -18.49 2.10 29.67
C PRO A 244 -18.10 1.93 31.14
N PHE A 245 -17.01 1.20 31.44
CA PHE A 245 -16.50 1.02 32.80
C PHE A 245 -15.59 2.21 33.20
N ASN A 246 -15.50 2.50 34.50
CA ASN A 246 -14.66 3.59 34.99
C ASN A 246 -13.25 3.07 35.33
N TYR A 247 -12.23 3.83 34.93
CA TYR A 247 -10.83 3.47 35.09
C TYR A 247 -10.04 4.60 35.77
N SER A 248 -9.06 4.22 36.59
CA SER A 248 -8.01 5.11 37.09
C SER A 248 -6.97 5.45 36.02
N GLY A 249 -6.82 4.58 35.02
CA GLY A 249 -5.94 4.79 33.88
C GLY A 249 -5.94 3.59 32.92
N ILE A 250 -5.32 3.78 31.77
CA ILE A 250 -5.15 2.77 30.72
C ILE A 250 -3.67 2.47 30.58
N VAL A 251 -3.34 1.17 30.51
CA VAL A 251 -1.99 0.64 30.33
C VAL A 251 -1.93 -0.12 29.00
N TRP A 252 -1.03 0.29 28.11
CA TRP A 252 -0.93 -0.25 26.77
C TRP A 252 0.45 -0.84 26.50
N TYR A 253 0.51 -2.06 25.96
CA TYR A 253 1.78 -2.63 25.48
C TYR A 253 1.55 -3.39 24.18
N GLN A 254 1.76 -2.67 23.09
CA GLN A 254 1.72 -3.14 21.72
C GLN A 254 2.61 -2.27 20.85
N ALA A 255 3.12 -2.87 19.79
CA ALA A 255 3.21 -2.38 18.41
C ALA A 255 3.85 -3.41 17.48
N GLU A 256 4.27 -4.58 17.97
CA GLU A 256 5.16 -5.48 17.26
C GLU A 256 4.61 -5.90 15.89
N SER A 257 3.29 -6.16 15.77
CA SER A 257 2.66 -6.49 14.48
C SER A 257 2.44 -5.29 13.53
N ASN A 258 2.68 -4.06 13.98
CA ASN A 258 2.79 -2.87 13.13
C ASN A 258 4.26 -2.52 12.82
N GLY A 259 5.23 -3.28 13.34
CA GLY A 259 6.65 -3.11 13.08
C GLY A 259 7.17 -3.90 11.86
N ASP A 260 6.28 -4.54 11.10
CA ASP A 260 6.62 -5.42 9.97
C ASP A 260 7.04 -4.64 8.70
N SER A 261 6.59 -3.39 8.53
CA SER A 261 6.90 -2.55 7.37
C SER A 261 7.15 -1.09 7.77
N MET A 262 7.86 -0.34 6.92
CA MET A 262 8.08 1.10 7.15
C MET A 262 6.76 1.88 7.08
N GLU A 263 5.88 1.53 6.15
CA GLU A 263 4.57 2.18 5.99
C GLU A 263 3.75 2.06 7.27
N ASP A 264 3.62 0.84 7.80
CA ASP A 264 2.89 0.59 9.05
C ASP A 264 3.55 1.32 10.23
N ALA A 265 4.88 1.31 10.28
CA ALA A 265 5.63 1.98 11.33
C ALA A 265 5.39 3.49 11.35
N LEU A 266 5.35 4.14 10.18
CA LEU A 266 5.09 5.58 10.07
C LEU A 266 3.61 5.92 10.32
N ALA A 267 2.68 5.07 9.88
CA ALA A 267 1.25 5.26 10.09
C ALA A 267 0.84 5.15 11.58
N TYR A 268 1.57 4.36 12.37
CA TYR A 268 1.25 4.06 13.77
C TYR A 268 1.03 5.30 14.64
N GLY A 269 1.81 6.37 14.42
CA GLY A 269 1.78 7.55 15.30
C GLY A 269 0.42 8.23 15.35
N GLU A 270 -0.22 8.41 14.19
CA GLU A 270 -1.54 9.03 14.09
C GLU A 270 -2.66 8.07 14.50
N LEU A 271 -2.55 6.78 14.16
CA LEU A 271 -3.48 5.75 14.64
C LEU A 271 -3.49 5.69 16.17
N PHE A 272 -2.32 5.71 16.80
CA PHE A 272 -2.19 5.60 18.23
C PHE A 272 -2.72 6.83 18.97
N LYS A 273 -2.42 8.05 18.49
CA LYS A 273 -3.02 9.28 19.04
C LYS A 273 -4.53 9.26 18.91
N THR A 274 -5.06 8.84 17.76
CA THR A 274 -6.50 8.74 17.51
C THR A 274 -7.16 7.77 18.48
N MET A 275 -6.61 6.56 18.64
CA MET A 275 -7.12 5.58 19.59
C MET A 275 -7.15 6.13 21.02
N ILE A 276 -6.07 6.79 21.47
CA ILE A 276 -6.00 7.39 22.81
C ILE A 276 -7.11 8.43 23.01
N THR A 277 -7.27 9.35 22.06
CA THR A 277 -8.29 10.40 22.15
C THR A 277 -9.69 9.84 22.10
N SER A 278 -9.96 8.87 21.22
CA SER A 278 -11.30 8.28 21.08
C SER A 278 -11.69 7.39 22.26
N TYR A 279 -10.73 6.73 22.91
CA TYR A 279 -10.99 6.01 24.16
C TYR A 279 -11.34 6.99 25.28
N ARG A 280 -10.66 8.14 25.37
CA ARG A 280 -11.00 9.21 26.32
C ARG A 280 -12.37 9.83 26.06
N ASP A 281 -12.73 10.00 24.79
CA ASP A 281 -14.07 10.45 24.38
C ASP A 281 -15.14 9.46 24.85
N SER A 282 -14.91 8.17 24.64
CA SER A 282 -15.83 7.09 25.05
C SER A 282 -16.01 7.04 26.57
N LEU A 283 -14.96 7.35 27.32
CA LEU A 283 -14.97 7.47 28.78
C LEU A 283 -15.54 8.80 29.29
N ASN A 284 -15.81 9.75 28.38
CA ASN A 284 -16.17 11.13 28.70
C ASN A 284 -15.18 11.78 29.69
N ASN A 285 -13.88 11.48 29.54
CA ASN A 285 -12.82 11.98 30.40
C ASN A 285 -11.50 12.12 29.64
N GLN A 286 -11.24 13.35 29.17
CA GLN A 286 -10.01 13.73 28.45
C GLN A 286 -8.74 13.65 29.30
N GLU A 287 -8.87 13.60 30.63
CA GLU A 287 -7.75 13.54 31.56
C GLU A 287 -7.42 12.11 31.98
N THR A 288 -8.12 11.09 31.45
CA THR A 288 -7.83 9.68 31.76
C THR A 288 -6.37 9.37 31.44
N PRO A 289 -5.54 9.03 32.44
CA PRO A 289 -4.13 8.74 32.22
C PRO A 289 -3.95 7.57 31.26
N PHE A 290 -3.09 7.74 30.26
CA PHE A 290 -2.77 6.72 29.27
C PHE A 290 -1.26 6.46 29.29
N ILE A 291 -0.85 5.30 29.78
CA ILE A 291 0.57 4.95 29.90
C ILE A 291 0.89 3.73 29.05
N TRP A 292 2.04 3.73 28.38
CA TRP A 292 2.42 2.61 27.50
C TRP A 292 3.88 2.21 27.64
N VAL A 293 4.20 1.09 27.03
CA VAL A 293 5.56 0.54 26.95
C VAL A 293 6.09 0.74 25.53
N GLN A 294 7.23 1.43 25.40
CA GLN A 294 7.94 1.50 24.12
C GLN A 294 8.44 0.11 23.73
N LEU A 295 8.46 -0.23 22.44
CA LEU A 295 8.97 -1.54 22.01
C LEU A 295 10.41 -1.79 22.47
N PRO A 296 10.71 -2.99 22.99
CA PRO A 296 12.04 -3.33 23.50
C PRO A 296 13.04 -3.53 22.36
N ALA A 297 14.32 -3.68 22.70
CA ALA A 297 15.31 -4.24 21.78
C ALA A 297 14.88 -5.65 21.31
N PHE A 298 15.05 -5.94 20.03
CA PHE A 298 14.65 -7.19 19.37
C PHE A 298 15.67 -7.55 18.29
N TYR A 299 15.94 -8.84 18.05
CA TYR A 299 17.01 -9.41 17.20
C TYR A 299 18.42 -9.41 17.82
N GLU A 300 19.36 -10.02 17.10
CA GLU A 300 20.79 -9.94 17.40
C GLU A 300 21.25 -8.47 17.44
N PRO A 301 22.18 -8.12 18.34
CA PRO A 301 22.77 -6.78 18.38
C PRO A 301 23.29 -6.34 17.02
N ALA A 302 23.10 -5.06 16.70
CA ALA A 302 23.61 -4.46 15.48
C ALA A 302 25.12 -4.71 15.32
N GLY A 303 25.54 -4.99 14.08
CA GLY A 303 26.92 -5.31 13.75
C GLY A 303 27.83 -4.08 13.70
N ASP A 304 28.95 -4.22 13.00
CA ASP A 304 29.99 -3.18 12.91
C ASP A 304 29.53 -1.87 12.23
N MET A 305 28.37 -1.87 11.56
CA MET A 305 27.79 -0.71 10.89
C MET A 305 26.33 -0.52 11.32
N PRO A 306 25.91 0.70 11.68
CA PRO A 306 24.50 1.02 11.93
C PRO A 306 23.63 0.80 10.69
N SER A 307 22.36 0.41 10.88
CA SER A 307 21.42 0.26 9.78
C SER A 307 21.06 1.61 9.15
N THR A 308 20.94 1.64 7.83
CA THR A 308 20.44 2.81 7.10
C THR A 308 18.90 2.87 7.06
N TRP A 309 18.21 1.74 7.26
CA TRP A 309 16.76 1.64 7.06
C TRP A 309 16.10 0.56 7.93
N ASP A 310 15.47 0.95 9.04
CA ASP A 310 14.77 0.03 9.94
C ASP A 310 13.39 0.58 10.34
N ALA A 311 12.34 -0.24 10.20
CA ALA A 311 10.97 0.12 10.59
C ALA A 311 10.79 0.16 12.13
N TRP A 312 11.48 -0.70 12.88
CA TRP A 312 11.33 -0.83 14.33
C TRP A 312 11.70 0.41 15.15
N PRO A 313 12.87 1.05 14.96
CA PRO A 313 13.17 2.32 15.65
C PRO A 313 12.26 3.47 15.18
N GLN A 314 11.75 3.44 13.95
CA GLN A 314 10.76 4.42 13.48
C GLN A 314 9.43 4.28 14.23
N LEU A 315 8.97 3.04 14.42
CA LEU A 315 7.78 2.75 15.22
C LEU A 315 7.96 3.20 16.68
N ARG A 316 9.12 2.96 17.30
CA ARG A 316 9.43 3.50 18.65
C ARG A 316 9.33 5.02 18.68
N ALA A 317 9.80 5.70 17.63
CA ALA A 317 9.69 7.15 17.54
C ALA A 317 8.23 7.60 17.38
N GLN A 318 7.40 6.86 16.65
CA GLN A 318 5.96 7.12 16.59
C GLN A 318 5.28 6.92 17.96
N GLN A 319 5.66 5.89 18.71
CA GLN A 319 5.19 5.71 20.11
C GLN A 319 5.58 6.91 20.98
N SER A 320 6.83 7.35 20.94
CA SER A 320 7.29 8.53 21.68
C SER A 320 6.61 9.82 21.21
N GLY A 321 6.26 9.94 19.93
CA GLY A 321 5.52 11.07 19.37
C GLY A 321 4.13 11.24 19.97
N ALA A 322 3.51 10.18 20.48
CA ALA A 322 2.21 10.25 21.16
C ALA A 322 2.26 10.97 22.53
N LEU A 323 3.44 11.21 23.10
CA LEU A 323 3.62 12.01 24.31
C LEU A 323 3.25 13.49 24.14
N SER A 324 2.99 13.94 22.91
CA SER A 324 2.41 15.27 22.66
C SER A 324 1.00 15.42 23.25
N LEU A 325 0.29 14.31 23.52
CA LEU A 325 -1.01 14.32 24.18
C LEU A 325 -0.86 14.50 25.70
N PRO A 326 -1.72 15.27 26.38
CA PRO A 326 -1.66 15.45 27.82
C PRO A 326 -2.03 14.15 28.57
N PHE A 327 -1.64 14.07 29.86
CA PHE A 327 -1.90 12.92 30.73
C PHE A 327 -1.40 11.59 30.15
N THR A 328 -0.23 11.62 29.49
CA THR A 328 0.41 10.45 28.89
C THR A 328 1.76 10.15 29.54
N GLY A 329 2.20 8.90 29.43
CA GLY A 329 3.51 8.48 29.89
C GLY A 329 4.01 7.23 29.17
N GLU A 330 5.32 7.16 28.93
CA GLU A 330 5.95 6.06 28.20
C GLU A 330 7.07 5.45 29.04
N ALA A 331 6.97 4.14 29.26
CA ALA A 331 8.02 3.32 29.86
C ALA A 331 8.99 2.89 28.76
N ILE A 332 10.21 3.42 28.80
CA ILE A 332 11.30 2.99 27.92
C ILE A 332 11.78 1.60 28.36
N THR A 333 12.00 0.69 27.41
CA THR A 333 12.42 -0.70 27.67
C THR A 333 13.55 -1.20 26.78
N ILE A 334 14.29 -0.27 26.16
CA ILE A 334 15.40 -0.59 25.26
C ILE A 334 16.49 -1.45 25.92
N ASP A 335 16.63 -1.37 27.24
CA ASP A 335 17.59 -2.08 28.08
C ASP A 335 17.13 -3.47 28.56
N VAL A 336 15.86 -3.83 28.36
CA VAL A 336 15.28 -5.12 28.80
C VAL A 336 14.72 -5.94 27.65
N GLY A 337 15.26 -5.71 26.44
CA GLY A 337 14.99 -6.51 25.25
C GLY A 337 15.77 -7.83 25.19
N ASP A 338 15.53 -8.59 24.13
CA ASP A 338 16.15 -9.90 23.90
C ASP A 338 16.23 -10.19 22.38
N VAL A 339 16.91 -11.26 21.97
CA VAL A 339 16.89 -11.74 20.59
C VAL A 339 15.49 -12.24 20.18
N ASP A 340 14.69 -12.68 21.15
CA ASP A 340 13.28 -12.99 20.98
C ASP A 340 12.42 -11.73 21.08
N ILE A 341 11.38 -11.63 20.25
CA ILE A 341 10.42 -10.52 20.24
C ILE A 341 9.58 -10.45 21.54
N HIS A 342 9.62 -11.50 22.36
CA HIS A 342 8.97 -11.61 23.67
C HIS A 342 9.98 -11.69 24.83
N PRO A 343 10.67 -10.61 25.21
CA PRO A 343 11.62 -10.63 26.33
C PRO A 343 10.96 -11.10 27.63
N THR A 344 11.54 -12.05 28.35
CA THR A 344 10.92 -12.66 29.55
C THR A 344 11.09 -11.83 30.82
N ASN A 345 12.02 -10.86 30.84
CA ASN A 345 12.24 -9.96 31.97
C ASN A 345 11.16 -8.86 32.07
N LYS A 346 9.99 -9.21 32.60
CA LYS A 346 8.82 -8.29 32.69
C LYS A 346 8.74 -7.43 33.94
N LYS A 347 9.57 -7.69 34.95
CA LYS A 347 9.50 -6.99 36.23
C LYS A 347 9.83 -5.49 36.12
N PRO A 348 10.95 -5.06 35.47
CA PRO A 348 11.26 -3.65 35.30
C PRO A 348 10.17 -2.90 34.50
N VAL A 349 9.53 -3.57 33.54
CA VAL A 349 8.44 -2.99 32.74
C VAL A 349 7.26 -2.59 33.62
N GLY A 350 6.79 -3.51 34.48
CA GLY A 350 5.69 -3.23 35.41
C GLY A 350 6.05 -2.16 36.46
N GLU A 351 7.29 -2.16 36.95
CA GLU A 351 7.80 -1.14 37.89
C GLU A 351 7.83 0.26 37.27
N ARG A 352 8.27 0.39 36.02
CA ARG A 352 8.30 1.68 35.30
C ARG A 352 6.89 2.21 35.04
N LEU A 353 5.95 1.35 34.66
CA LEU A 353 4.54 1.73 34.52
C LEU A 353 3.94 2.18 35.86
N ALA A 354 4.32 1.55 36.98
CA ALA A 354 3.84 1.96 38.30
C ALA A 354 4.36 3.34 38.69
N LEU A 355 5.62 3.70 38.35
CA LEU A 355 6.14 5.06 38.53
C LEU A 355 5.33 6.08 37.73
N LEU A 356 5.01 5.78 36.46
CA LEU A 356 4.18 6.66 35.63
C LEU A 356 2.78 6.84 36.22
N ALA A 357 2.15 5.77 36.71
CA ALA A 357 0.85 5.87 37.39
C ALA A 357 0.93 6.68 38.68
N ARG A 358 1.95 6.49 39.52
CA ARG A 358 2.19 7.32 40.73
C ARG A 358 2.26 8.81 40.40
N ASN A 359 2.94 9.18 39.32
CA ASN A 359 3.01 10.57 38.89
C ASN A 359 1.69 11.08 38.29
N LEU A 360 1.07 10.35 37.36
CA LEU A 360 -0.07 10.85 36.58
C LEU A 360 -1.44 10.64 37.26
N VAL A 361 -1.62 9.54 37.98
CA VAL A 361 -2.90 9.18 38.63
C VAL A 361 -2.94 9.73 40.05
N TYR A 362 -1.83 9.61 40.79
CA TYR A 362 -1.77 9.97 42.21
C TYR A 362 -1.14 11.34 42.46
N GLY A 363 -0.61 11.99 41.41
CA GLY A 363 -0.05 13.34 41.49
C GLY A 363 1.26 13.42 42.27
N GLU A 364 2.01 12.31 42.40
CA GLU A 364 3.27 12.32 43.11
C GLU A 364 4.35 13.08 42.33
N GLU A 365 5.07 13.97 43.03
CA GLU A 365 6.25 14.67 42.52
C GLU A 365 7.49 13.76 42.59
N ILE A 366 7.52 12.74 41.73
CA ILE A 366 8.61 11.76 41.62
C ILE A 366 9.21 11.74 40.21
N VAL A 367 10.43 11.21 40.10
CA VAL A 367 11.03 10.92 38.79
C VAL A 367 10.42 9.65 38.23
N ALA A 368 9.48 9.81 37.30
CA ALA A 368 8.80 8.70 36.63
C ALA A 368 9.17 8.55 35.15
N GLN A 369 9.78 9.56 34.55
CA GLN A 369 10.11 9.58 33.13
C GLN A 369 11.60 9.35 32.89
N SER A 370 11.90 8.65 31.81
CA SER A 370 13.25 8.47 31.28
C SER A 370 13.82 9.79 30.74
N PRO A 371 15.15 9.98 30.76
CA PRO A 371 15.76 11.13 30.10
C PRO A 371 15.44 11.08 28.59
N ARG A 372 15.29 12.26 27.98
CA ARG A 372 14.90 12.39 26.56
C ARG A 372 15.68 13.49 25.87
N TYR A 373 15.92 13.30 24.57
CA TYR A 373 16.54 14.30 23.71
C TYR A 373 15.82 15.66 23.82
N ARG A 374 16.59 16.74 23.92
CA ARG A 374 16.06 18.12 23.96
C ARG A 374 16.60 18.95 22.80
N SER A 375 17.91 18.97 22.60
CA SER A 375 18.56 19.75 21.55
C SER A 375 19.97 19.25 21.33
N ASN A 376 20.57 19.61 20.20
CA ASN A 376 21.99 19.42 19.96
C ASN A 376 22.62 20.68 19.34
N ALA A 377 23.95 20.74 19.32
CA ALA A 377 24.72 21.75 18.61
C ALA A 377 26.08 21.18 18.15
N LEU A 378 26.47 21.50 16.92
CA LEU A 378 27.81 21.26 16.41
C LEU A 378 28.80 22.22 17.08
N THR A 379 29.90 21.68 17.55
CA THR A 379 31.00 22.44 18.17
C THR A 379 32.09 22.73 17.15
N ASP A 380 32.93 23.74 17.41
CA ASP A 380 34.10 24.07 16.59
C ASP A 380 35.07 22.89 16.38
N SER A 381 35.01 21.88 17.25
CA SER A 381 35.83 20.67 17.17
C SER A 381 35.29 19.59 16.22
N GLY A 382 34.12 19.80 15.62
CA GLY A 382 33.41 18.81 14.81
C GLY A 382 32.60 17.79 15.63
N ALA A 383 32.61 17.90 16.96
CA ALA A 383 31.77 17.10 17.85
C ALA A 383 30.37 17.70 17.99
N VAL A 384 29.37 16.86 18.25
CA VAL A 384 27.99 17.25 18.55
C VAL A 384 27.78 17.20 20.07
N GLU A 385 27.38 18.32 20.66
CA GLU A 385 26.94 18.39 22.06
C GLU A 385 25.42 18.23 22.13
N ILE A 386 24.95 17.27 22.93
CA ILE A 386 23.53 16.92 23.07
C ILE A 386 23.05 17.26 24.48
N GLN A 387 21.94 17.97 24.56
CA GLN A 387 21.23 18.31 25.78
C GLN A 387 19.96 17.45 25.91
N PHE A 388 19.60 17.14 27.15
CA PHE A 388 18.49 16.25 27.47
C PHE A 388 17.51 16.90 28.46
N TYR A 389 16.23 16.57 28.36
CA TYR A 389 15.33 16.62 29.50
C TYR A 389 15.72 15.48 30.43
N LEU A 390 16.33 15.82 31.56
CA LEU A 390 16.95 14.81 32.44
C LEU A 390 15.93 13.94 33.16
N PHE A 391 14.82 14.54 33.61
CA PHE A 391 13.87 13.94 34.55
C PHE A 391 14.65 13.23 35.68
N GLY A 392 15.19 14.01 36.61
CA GLY A 392 16.17 13.58 37.61
C GLY A 392 17.30 14.59 37.74
N ASP A 393 18.31 14.27 38.56
CA ASP A 393 19.38 15.22 38.90
C ASP A 393 20.55 15.18 37.89
N SER A 394 20.82 14.01 37.31
CA SER A 394 21.98 13.81 36.44
C SER A 394 21.80 12.64 35.45
N LEU A 395 22.56 12.69 34.36
CA LEU A 395 22.86 11.51 33.55
C LEU A 395 23.97 10.70 34.22
N VAL A 396 23.81 9.38 34.21
CA VAL A 396 24.78 8.43 34.76
C VAL A 396 25.00 7.30 33.75
N THR A 397 26.12 6.62 33.90
CA THR A 397 26.39 5.37 33.18
C THR A 397 26.50 4.22 34.18
N ASP A 398 26.03 3.04 33.78
CA ASP A 398 26.18 1.80 34.55
C ASP A 398 27.61 1.23 34.46
N ASN A 399 28.44 1.76 33.55
CA ASN A 399 29.85 1.44 33.38
C ASN A 399 30.75 2.65 33.64
N PRO A 400 30.93 3.07 34.91
CA PRO A 400 31.70 4.28 35.25
C PRO A 400 33.21 4.17 34.93
N ASP A 401 33.70 2.95 34.66
CA ASP A 401 35.09 2.70 34.26
C ASP A 401 35.27 2.85 32.74
N ASN A 402 34.20 2.73 31.94
CA ASN A 402 34.20 2.99 30.51
C ASN A 402 34.01 4.49 30.24
N LYS A 403 34.88 5.03 29.38
CA LYS A 403 34.83 6.46 29.00
C LYS A 403 33.95 6.70 27.79
N ASP A 404 33.67 5.66 27.01
CA ASP A 404 32.92 5.74 25.77
C ASP A 404 31.53 5.13 25.96
N LEU A 405 30.47 5.89 25.66
CA LEU A 405 29.09 5.38 25.71
C LEU A 405 28.74 4.64 24.42
N ASN A 406 27.88 3.64 24.53
CA ASN A 406 27.45 2.80 23.42
C ASN A 406 26.29 3.40 22.61
N SER A 407 26.06 2.82 21.43
CA SER A 407 24.86 3.04 20.60
C SER A 407 24.63 4.45 20.06
N PHE A 408 25.66 5.31 20.00
CA PHE A 408 25.62 6.58 19.28
C PHE A 408 26.15 6.42 17.85
N ALA A 409 25.47 7.01 16.87
CA ALA A 409 25.91 7.02 15.49
C ALA A 409 25.81 8.42 14.86
N LEU A 410 26.75 8.73 13.97
CA LEU A 410 26.79 9.96 13.19
C LEU A 410 26.77 9.65 11.69
N ALA A 411 26.16 10.53 10.90
CA ALA A 411 26.29 10.54 9.45
C ALA A 411 26.65 11.94 8.95
N GLY A 412 27.42 12.02 7.87
CA GLY A 412 27.68 13.27 7.12
C GLY A 412 26.66 13.46 5.98
N GLU A 413 27.00 14.31 5.01
CA GLU A 413 26.14 14.58 3.84
C GLU A 413 25.81 13.34 2.99
N ASN A 414 26.67 12.31 3.01
CA ASN A 414 26.43 11.06 2.28
C ASN A 414 25.34 10.17 2.91
N GLY A 415 24.80 10.54 4.07
CA GLY A 415 23.75 9.80 4.79
C GLY A 415 24.20 8.44 5.35
N GLN A 416 25.49 8.11 5.28
CA GLN A 416 26.01 6.83 5.79
C GLN A 416 26.36 6.95 7.27
N PHE A 417 25.65 6.21 8.11
CA PHE A 417 25.88 6.19 9.54
C PHE A 417 27.13 5.37 9.91
N LYS A 418 27.88 5.86 10.89
CA LYS A 418 28.97 5.15 11.56
C LYS A 418 28.78 5.23 13.07
N TRP A 419 29.09 4.15 13.79
CA TRP A 419 29.17 4.17 15.25
C TRP A 419 30.18 5.21 15.71
N ALA A 420 29.77 6.09 16.63
CA ALA A 420 30.51 7.27 17.04
C ALA A 420 31.02 7.14 18.47
N GLN A 421 32.14 7.81 18.74
CA GLN A 421 32.68 7.95 20.08
C GLN A 421 31.83 8.95 20.86
N SER A 422 31.61 8.70 22.15
CA SER A 422 30.74 9.57 22.94
C SER A 422 31.09 9.57 24.42
N ARG A 423 30.78 10.65 25.15
CA ARG A 423 30.99 10.74 26.60
C ARG A 423 30.03 11.70 27.30
N ILE A 424 29.72 11.43 28.56
CA ILE A 424 28.98 12.37 29.41
C ILE A 424 29.90 13.53 29.83
N SER A 425 29.43 14.76 29.68
CA SER A 425 30.09 15.98 30.14
C SER A 425 29.04 16.97 30.64
N ASN A 426 29.07 17.34 31.93
CA ASN A 426 28.15 18.32 32.55
C ASN A 426 26.64 18.05 32.29
N ASN A 427 26.18 16.81 32.43
CA ASN A 427 24.79 16.39 32.11
C ASN A 427 24.40 16.54 30.62
N SER A 428 25.39 16.70 29.75
CA SER A 428 25.27 16.66 28.29
C SER A 428 26.06 15.46 27.77
N ILE A 429 25.82 15.06 26.52
CA ILE A 429 26.62 14.02 25.86
C ILE A 429 27.35 14.64 24.67
N ILE A 430 28.66 14.44 24.60
CA ILE A 430 29.50 14.87 23.47
C ILE A 430 29.72 13.66 22.58
N VAL A 431 29.39 13.76 21.29
CA VAL A 431 29.50 12.68 20.30
C VAL A 431 30.36 13.13 19.12
N TRP A 432 31.31 12.32 18.68
CA TRP A 432 32.20 12.65 17.56
C TRP A 432 32.68 11.40 16.81
N HIS A 433 33.18 11.61 15.57
CA HIS A 433 33.80 10.56 14.77
C HIS A 433 34.92 11.16 13.92
N GLU A 434 36.11 10.52 13.89
CA GLU A 434 37.29 11.05 13.19
C GLU A 434 37.07 11.22 11.68
N ASP A 435 36.37 10.27 11.04
CA ASP A 435 36.02 10.33 9.62
C ASP A 435 34.81 11.23 9.28
N ILE A 436 34.10 11.79 10.28
CA ILE A 436 32.89 12.60 10.05
C ILE A 436 33.07 13.95 10.77
N PRO A 437 33.92 14.85 10.25
CA PRO A 437 34.21 16.14 10.89
C PRO A 437 33.05 17.14 10.81
N VAL A 438 32.09 16.91 9.88
CA VAL A 438 30.89 17.73 9.70
C VAL A 438 29.66 16.82 9.70
N PRO A 439 29.23 16.33 10.87
CA PRO A 439 28.04 15.49 10.95
C PRO A 439 26.79 16.31 10.65
N THR A 440 25.88 15.71 9.87
CA THR A 440 24.57 16.29 9.53
C THR A 440 23.44 15.58 10.29
N HIS A 441 23.65 14.33 10.72
CA HIS A 441 22.67 13.54 11.46
C HIS A 441 23.31 12.84 12.65
N ILE A 442 22.50 12.66 13.70
CA ILE A 442 22.87 11.92 14.90
C ILE A 442 21.75 10.97 15.34
N ARG A 443 22.15 9.78 15.81
CA ARG A 443 21.27 8.73 16.32
C ARG A 443 21.77 8.22 17.68
N TYR A 444 20.83 7.85 18.54
CA TYR A 444 21.08 7.07 19.75
C TYR A 444 20.10 5.90 19.83
N ALA A 445 20.63 4.68 20.02
CA ALA A 445 19.86 3.46 20.15
C ALA A 445 18.83 3.21 19.03
N TRP A 446 19.17 3.64 17.80
CA TRP A 446 18.28 3.66 16.64
C TRP A 446 18.42 2.41 15.76
N GLU A 447 18.23 1.25 16.37
CA GLU A 447 18.34 -0.06 15.71
C GLU A 447 17.24 -0.99 16.23
N TYR A 448 16.97 -2.11 15.54
CA TYR A 448 16.17 -3.20 16.11
C TYR A 448 16.70 -3.62 17.50
N ASN A 449 17.99 -3.95 17.56
CA ASN A 449 18.75 -4.14 18.80
C ASN A 449 20.06 -3.33 18.74
N PRO A 450 20.18 -2.24 19.51
CA PRO A 450 21.36 -1.38 19.49
C PRO A 450 22.56 -1.92 20.32
N GLY A 451 22.43 -3.11 20.91
CA GLY A 451 23.45 -3.70 21.78
C GLY A 451 23.35 -3.22 23.23
N GLU A 452 24.50 -2.99 23.86
CA GLU A 452 24.57 -2.58 25.26
C GLU A 452 23.99 -1.16 25.48
N ILE A 453 23.11 -1.00 26.47
CA ILE A 453 22.52 0.27 26.86
C ILE A 453 23.12 0.71 28.19
N ASP A 454 23.85 1.82 28.17
CA ASP A 454 24.69 2.26 29.29
C ASP A 454 24.41 3.69 29.78
N VAL A 455 23.35 4.34 29.29
CA VAL A 455 22.97 5.71 29.68
C VAL A 455 21.63 5.74 30.40
N PHE A 456 21.64 6.24 31.64
CA PHE A 456 20.47 6.31 32.51
C PHE A 456 20.38 7.69 33.19
N ASN A 457 19.23 8.01 33.77
CA ASN A 457 19.16 9.07 34.79
C ASN A 457 19.59 8.54 36.18
N SER A 458 19.71 9.44 37.14
CA SER A 458 20.14 9.15 38.52
C SER A 458 19.25 8.17 39.29
N VAL A 459 18.06 7.81 38.78
CA VAL A 459 17.16 6.82 39.38
C VAL A 459 17.09 5.50 38.58
N GLY A 460 17.94 5.34 37.56
CA GLY A 460 18.07 4.08 36.80
C GLY A 460 17.07 3.89 35.67
N LEU A 461 16.45 4.96 35.15
CA LEU A 461 15.64 4.90 33.93
C LEU A 461 16.50 5.15 32.69
N PRO A 462 16.43 4.29 31.65
CA PRO A 462 17.32 4.35 30.48
C PRO A 462 17.01 5.56 29.61
N LEU A 463 18.01 6.10 28.92
CA LEU A 463 17.83 7.15 27.93
C LEU A 463 16.93 6.67 26.77
N ALA A 464 15.92 7.47 26.41
CA ALA A 464 15.04 7.15 25.30
C ALA A 464 15.79 7.22 23.95
N PRO A 465 15.59 6.25 23.05
CA PRO A 465 16.11 6.30 21.68
C PRO A 465 15.69 7.58 20.94
N PHE A 466 16.55 8.10 20.06
CA PHE A 466 16.22 9.24 19.21
C PHE A 466 17.08 9.29 17.92
N GLN A 467 16.57 10.03 16.95
CA GLN A 467 17.35 10.55 15.84
C GLN A 467 17.10 12.06 15.71
N ALA A 468 18.08 12.81 15.23
CA ALA A 468 17.95 14.24 14.98
C ALA A 468 18.91 14.69 13.87
N GLU A 469 18.51 15.73 13.16
CA GLU A 469 19.47 16.55 12.40
C GLU A 469 20.41 17.27 13.36
N VAL A 470 21.67 17.36 12.99
CA VAL A 470 22.68 18.10 13.75
C VAL A 470 22.47 19.58 13.48
N ASN A 471 22.19 20.35 14.53
CA ASN A 471 22.14 21.80 14.47
C ASN A 471 23.57 22.30 14.24
N PRO A 472 23.88 22.95 13.11
CA PRO A 472 25.24 23.38 12.77
C PRO A 472 25.77 24.53 13.64
N GLY A 473 25.00 25.04 14.60
CA GLY A 473 25.34 26.24 15.35
C GLY A 473 24.74 27.49 14.70
N PHE A 474 25.43 28.63 14.72
CA PHE A 474 25.01 29.80 13.95
C PHE A 474 25.40 29.61 12.48
N LYS A 475 24.40 29.44 11.60
CA LYS A 475 24.62 29.23 10.17
C LYS A 475 23.34 29.44 9.37
N ILE A 476 23.46 29.92 8.14
CA ILE A 476 22.42 29.76 7.12
C ILE A 476 22.43 28.28 6.71
N GLY A 477 21.44 27.54 7.20
CA GLY A 477 21.26 26.13 6.90
C GLY A 477 20.85 25.90 5.45
N SER A 478 19.96 26.74 4.93
CA SER A 478 19.55 26.73 3.53
C SER A 478 19.11 28.10 3.03
N PHE A 479 19.35 28.37 1.75
CA PHE A 479 18.74 29.47 1.00
C PHE A 479 18.55 29.03 -0.45
N ASN A 480 17.34 28.59 -0.77
CA ASN A 480 17.00 27.88 -1.99
C ASN A 480 15.91 28.62 -2.77
N SER A 481 15.74 28.23 -4.04
CA SER A 481 14.61 28.60 -4.88
C SER A 481 13.89 27.34 -5.33
N SER A 482 12.56 27.40 -5.46
CA SER A 482 11.77 26.33 -6.08
C SER A 482 12.15 26.09 -7.56
N ARG A 483 12.81 27.08 -8.19
CA ARG A 483 13.30 27.01 -9.57
C ARG A 483 14.63 27.74 -9.69
N THR A 484 15.61 27.17 -10.39
CA THR A 484 16.90 27.84 -10.68
C THR A 484 16.78 28.86 -11.81
N ALA A 485 15.82 28.65 -12.71
CA ALA A 485 15.44 29.57 -13.78
C ALA A 485 13.91 29.66 -13.89
N ILE A 486 13.41 30.83 -14.29
CA ILE A 486 12.01 31.07 -14.63
C ILE A 486 11.92 31.77 -15.97
N GLU A 487 10.80 31.61 -16.66
CA GLU A 487 10.47 32.46 -17.80
C GLU A 487 9.96 33.83 -17.34
N GLN A 488 10.16 34.87 -18.15
CA GLN A 488 9.64 36.19 -17.85
C GLN A 488 8.12 36.15 -17.59
N GLY A 489 7.69 36.62 -16.41
CA GLY A 489 6.29 36.61 -15.98
C GLY A 489 5.90 35.41 -15.10
N GLN A 490 6.76 34.40 -14.97
CA GLN A 490 6.60 33.35 -13.98
C GLN A 490 7.08 33.81 -12.59
N SER A 491 6.83 32.97 -11.58
CA SER A 491 7.30 33.20 -10.21
C SER A 491 8.07 31.99 -9.70
N ALA A 492 8.99 32.22 -8.77
CA ALA A 492 9.64 31.18 -7.98
C ALA A 492 9.43 31.46 -6.49
N VAL A 493 9.53 30.42 -5.68
CA VAL A 493 9.47 30.55 -4.21
C VAL A 493 10.88 30.45 -3.67
N LEU A 494 11.37 31.52 -3.05
CA LEU A 494 12.60 31.48 -2.27
C LEU A 494 12.28 30.89 -0.90
N SER A 495 13.13 30.03 -0.37
CA SER A 495 12.99 29.45 0.97
C SER A 495 14.32 29.45 1.71
N TRP A 496 14.27 29.64 3.02
CA TRP A 496 15.47 29.64 3.86
C TRP A 496 15.23 29.04 5.24
N LEU A 497 16.31 28.55 5.82
CA LEU A 497 16.41 28.12 7.20
C LEU A 497 17.74 28.60 7.76
N VAL A 498 17.69 29.33 8.86
CA VAL A 498 18.84 29.91 9.54
C VAL A 498 18.82 29.49 10.99
N TYR A 499 19.94 28.95 11.45
CA TYR A 499 20.11 28.47 12.81
C TYR A 499 20.77 29.54 13.69
N ASN A 500 20.26 29.71 14.92
CA ASN A 500 20.84 30.55 15.98
C ASN A 500 21.11 32.02 15.60
N ALA A 501 20.30 32.61 14.72
CA ALA A 501 20.38 34.03 14.35
C ALA A 501 19.49 34.91 15.24
N ARG A 502 19.95 36.12 15.60
CA ARG A 502 19.09 37.17 16.21
C ARG A 502 18.33 38.00 15.19
N LEU A 503 18.84 38.03 13.96
CA LEU A 503 18.33 38.86 12.87
C LEU A 503 18.69 38.16 11.56
N VAL A 504 17.73 38.07 10.66
CA VAL A 504 17.94 37.63 9.28
C VAL A 504 17.38 38.70 8.37
N THR A 505 18.08 39.01 7.29
CA THR A 505 17.61 39.95 6.27
C THR A 505 17.69 39.35 4.88
N LEU A 506 16.63 39.52 4.09
CA LEU A 506 16.59 39.22 2.65
C LEU A 506 16.59 40.54 1.88
N ASP A 507 17.63 40.79 1.08
CA ASP A 507 17.88 42.05 0.39
C ASP A 507 17.78 43.29 1.32
N GLY A 508 18.22 43.12 2.57
CA GLY A 508 18.20 44.15 3.61
C GLY A 508 16.87 44.31 4.35
N ALA A 509 15.80 43.60 3.95
CA ALA A 509 14.53 43.56 4.69
C ALA A 509 14.56 42.44 5.75
N GLU A 510 14.15 42.73 6.98
CA GLU A 510 14.10 41.75 8.07
C GLU A 510 13.07 40.65 7.79
N VAL A 511 13.49 39.40 7.96
CA VAL A 511 12.69 38.19 7.77
C VAL A 511 12.89 37.23 8.95
N ASP A 512 11.94 36.30 9.14
CA ASP A 512 12.04 35.26 10.17
C ASP A 512 13.23 34.32 9.93
N THR A 513 13.69 33.64 10.98
CA THR A 513 14.83 32.69 10.90
C THR A 513 14.55 31.48 9.99
N SER A 514 13.29 31.22 9.67
CA SER A 514 12.88 30.28 8.63
C SER A 514 11.67 30.86 7.90
N GLY A 515 11.61 30.74 6.59
CA GLY A 515 10.48 31.25 5.84
C GLY A 515 10.58 30.96 4.35
N SER A 516 9.54 31.39 3.64
CA SER A 516 9.52 31.40 2.19
C SER A 516 8.78 32.62 1.64
N ILE A 517 9.13 33.03 0.42
CA ILE A 517 8.48 34.14 -0.28
C ILE A 517 8.41 33.86 -1.78
N SER A 518 7.28 34.18 -2.39
CA SER A 518 7.12 34.14 -3.85
C SER A 518 7.70 35.41 -4.48
N VAL A 519 8.54 35.26 -5.50
CA VAL A 519 9.18 36.33 -6.26
C VAL A 519 8.91 36.15 -7.75
N SER A 520 8.71 37.26 -8.47
CA SER A 520 8.43 37.27 -9.92
C SER A 520 9.34 38.26 -10.65
N PRO A 521 10.68 38.08 -10.61
CA PRO A 521 11.59 39.03 -11.25
C PRO A 521 11.40 39.04 -12.77
N THR A 522 11.57 40.21 -13.39
CA THR A 522 11.45 40.40 -14.85
C THR A 522 12.79 40.28 -15.59
N MET A 523 13.89 40.13 -14.87
CA MET A 523 15.25 39.91 -15.38
C MET A 523 16.02 39.07 -14.37
N THR A 524 17.09 38.38 -14.80
CA THR A 524 17.95 37.60 -13.91
C THR A 524 18.35 38.42 -12.69
N THR A 525 17.97 37.94 -11.51
CA THR A 525 18.06 38.70 -10.25
C THR A 525 18.77 37.85 -9.20
N SER A 526 19.73 38.46 -8.51
CA SER A 526 20.40 37.85 -7.35
C SER A 526 19.79 38.39 -6.06
N TYR A 527 19.41 37.48 -5.17
CA TYR A 527 18.91 37.74 -3.84
C TYR A 527 20.02 37.47 -2.81
N GLU A 528 20.09 38.28 -1.76
CA GLU A 528 21.07 38.17 -0.68
C GLU A 528 20.36 37.91 0.66
N LEU A 529 20.72 36.81 1.31
CA LEU A 529 20.28 36.48 2.66
C LEU A 529 21.45 36.68 3.63
N ILE A 530 21.30 37.57 4.61
CA ILE A 530 22.29 37.80 5.67
C ILE A 530 21.69 37.40 7.00
N ALA A 531 22.38 36.56 7.75
CA ALA A 531 22.07 36.22 9.12
C ALA A 531 23.07 36.88 10.07
N PHE A 532 22.63 37.27 11.27
CA PHE A 532 23.48 37.76 12.35
C PHE A 532 23.31 36.88 13.59
N SER A 533 24.42 36.47 14.20
CA SER A 533 24.43 35.52 15.31
C SER A 533 23.70 36.04 16.55
N ALA A 534 22.97 35.15 17.22
CA ALA A 534 22.33 35.43 18.51
C ALA A 534 23.31 35.42 19.68
N LEU A 535 24.46 34.76 19.52
CA LEU A 535 25.45 34.57 20.58
C LEU A 535 26.60 35.57 20.47
N ASP A 536 27.00 35.95 19.26
CA ASP A 536 28.03 36.95 19.00
C ASP A 536 27.52 38.04 18.04
N SER A 537 27.33 39.26 18.56
CA SER A 537 26.85 40.39 17.75
C SER A 537 27.76 40.80 16.58
N SER A 538 29.00 40.31 16.53
CA SER A 538 29.98 40.57 15.47
C SER A 538 30.01 39.50 14.37
N GLU A 539 29.35 38.36 14.59
CA GLU A 539 29.32 37.23 13.69
C GLU A 539 28.09 37.29 12.76
N SER A 540 28.33 37.12 11.45
CA SER A 540 27.29 37.10 10.42
C SER A 540 27.59 36.05 9.36
N ASP A 541 26.54 35.44 8.82
CA ASP A 541 26.63 34.49 7.70
C ASP A 541 25.84 35.07 6.52
N THR A 542 26.28 34.81 5.29
CA THR A 542 25.68 35.40 4.08
C THR A 542 25.60 34.38 2.96
N SER A 543 24.42 34.27 2.35
CA SER A 543 24.17 33.41 1.22
C SER A 543 23.56 34.21 0.07
N HIS A 544 23.94 33.87 -1.15
CA HIS A 544 23.40 34.47 -2.37
C HIS A 544 22.67 33.41 -3.19
N LEU A 545 21.60 33.83 -3.84
CA LEU A 545 20.83 32.99 -4.74
C LEU A 545 20.51 33.80 -5.99
N THR A 546 20.90 33.30 -7.17
CA THR A 546 20.57 33.93 -8.44
C THR A 546 19.43 33.18 -9.10
N LEU A 547 18.31 33.87 -9.34
CA LEU A 547 17.21 33.36 -10.13
C LEU A 547 17.37 33.87 -11.57
N GLN A 548 17.67 32.95 -12.49
CA GLN A 548 17.76 33.27 -13.90
C GLN A 548 16.37 33.55 -14.47
N VAL A 549 16.21 34.65 -15.21
CA VAL A 549 14.98 34.92 -15.96
C VAL A 549 15.31 34.76 -17.43
N LEU A 550 14.73 33.72 -18.03
CA LEU A 550 14.90 33.39 -19.43
C LEU A 550 13.91 34.21 -20.26
N ASP A 551 14.39 34.74 -21.38
CA ASP A 551 13.51 35.29 -22.41
C ASP A 551 12.77 34.11 -23.06
N PRO A 552 11.43 34.02 -22.92
CA PRO A 552 10.66 32.91 -23.46
C PRO A 552 10.83 32.74 -24.97
N SER A 553 11.13 33.83 -25.70
CA SER A 553 11.26 33.85 -27.16
C SER A 553 12.61 33.35 -27.67
N GLU A 554 13.65 33.30 -26.81
CA GLU A 554 14.99 32.82 -27.17
C GLU A 554 15.26 31.39 -26.64
N LEU A 555 14.26 30.77 -26.02
CA LEU A 555 14.38 29.44 -25.42
C LEU A 555 14.13 28.35 -26.47
N ASN A 556 15.15 27.51 -26.71
CA ASN A 556 14.99 26.32 -27.52
C ASN A 556 14.10 25.29 -26.79
N ARG A 557 12.85 25.15 -27.23
CA ARG A 557 11.80 24.35 -26.60
C ARG A 557 12.00 22.84 -26.78
N THR A 558 12.81 22.41 -27.74
CA THR A 558 13.12 21.01 -28.01
C THR A 558 14.31 20.49 -27.21
N TYR A 559 15.14 21.37 -26.63
CA TYR A 559 16.37 20.97 -25.93
C TYR A 559 16.08 19.99 -24.78
N GLY A 560 16.74 18.83 -24.82
CA GLY A 560 16.63 17.77 -23.81
C GLY A 560 15.23 17.17 -23.67
N ARG A 561 14.35 17.35 -24.67
CA ARG A 561 13.00 16.80 -24.67
C ARG A 561 12.97 15.38 -25.19
N PRO A 562 11.97 14.57 -24.80
CA PRO A 562 11.79 13.25 -25.39
C PRO A 562 11.60 13.35 -26.91
N VAL A 563 12.38 12.55 -27.65
CA VAL A 563 12.33 12.48 -29.10
C VAL A 563 12.07 11.05 -29.54
N THR A 564 11.21 10.87 -30.53
CA THR A 564 11.01 9.61 -31.24
C THR A 564 11.20 9.83 -32.73
N ALA A 565 11.65 8.81 -33.44
CA ALA A 565 11.79 8.85 -34.90
C ALA A 565 11.29 7.54 -35.51
N SER A 566 11.00 7.57 -36.81
CA SER A 566 10.64 6.37 -37.59
C SER A 566 11.73 5.31 -37.55
N THR A 567 12.98 5.73 -37.77
CA THR A 567 14.17 4.86 -37.77
C THR A 567 15.40 5.66 -37.33
N TYR A 568 16.51 4.96 -37.13
CA TYR A 568 17.83 5.57 -36.99
C TYR A 568 18.93 4.68 -37.56
N GLU A 569 20.05 5.28 -37.96
CA GLU A 569 21.20 4.60 -38.52
C GLU A 569 21.99 3.85 -37.44
N THR A 570 22.17 2.54 -37.63
CA THR A 570 22.90 1.64 -36.71
C THR A 570 24.14 1.01 -37.33
N CYS A 571 24.29 1.02 -38.66
CA CYS A 571 25.45 0.42 -39.30
C CYS A 571 26.65 1.39 -39.31
N CYS A 572 27.85 0.85 -39.17
CA CYS A 572 29.12 1.58 -39.29
C CYS A 572 29.55 2.47 -38.10
N GLY A 573 29.07 2.25 -36.88
CA GLY A 573 29.56 2.97 -35.70
C GLY A 573 28.65 2.87 -34.47
N ASP A 574 28.73 3.87 -33.60
CA ASP A 574 27.75 4.08 -32.54
C ASP A 574 26.40 4.53 -33.17
N PRO A 575 25.24 4.11 -32.63
CA PRO A 575 23.92 4.46 -33.18
C PRO A 575 23.68 5.98 -33.24
N LEU A 576 23.10 6.49 -34.33
CA LEU A 576 22.79 7.92 -34.51
C LEU A 576 21.35 8.24 -34.08
N LEU A 577 21.15 8.23 -32.76
CA LEU A 577 19.85 8.28 -32.10
C LEU A 577 19.10 9.62 -32.27
N PRO A 578 17.76 9.64 -32.22
CA PRO A 578 16.96 10.84 -32.44
C PRO A 578 17.17 11.95 -31.40
N GLU A 579 17.52 11.62 -30.16
CA GLU A 579 17.84 12.61 -29.12
C GLU A 579 19.01 13.52 -29.49
N PHE A 580 19.94 13.05 -30.33
CA PHE A 580 21.07 13.83 -30.83
C PHE A 580 20.67 14.98 -31.77
N ALA A 581 19.41 15.04 -32.21
CA ALA A 581 18.90 16.22 -32.90
C ALA A 581 18.35 17.28 -31.94
N THR A 582 18.43 17.10 -30.63
CA THR A 582 17.83 18.01 -29.62
C THR A 582 18.73 18.25 -28.42
N ASP A 583 20.03 17.99 -28.55
CA ASP A 583 21.01 18.04 -27.46
C ASP A 583 21.90 19.29 -27.49
N GLU A 584 21.69 20.21 -28.45
CA GLU A 584 22.51 21.41 -28.67
C GLU A 584 23.99 21.13 -28.97
N ASP A 585 24.36 19.87 -29.25
CA ASP A 585 25.71 19.46 -29.62
C ASP A 585 25.81 19.22 -31.13
N LEU A 586 26.26 20.24 -31.86
CA LEU A 586 26.46 20.13 -33.31
C LEU A 586 27.55 19.12 -33.75
N SER A 587 28.17 18.38 -32.82
CA SER A 587 29.05 17.25 -33.12
C SER A 587 28.35 15.89 -33.13
N THR A 588 27.14 15.80 -32.57
CA THR A 588 26.24 14.65 -32.66
C THR A 588 25.18 14.91 -33.73
N ARG A 589 24.43 13.88 -34.14
CA ARG A 589 23.33 14.02 -35.10
C ARG A 589 22.39 12.83 -35.02
N TRP A 590 21.12 13.07 -35.31
CA TRP A 590 20.23 12.02 -35.75
C TRP A 590 20.47 11.72 -37.23
N SER A 591 20.36 10.45 -37.61
CA SER A 591 20.34 10.01 -39.01
C SER A 591 19.31 8.90 -39.12
N SER A 592 18.36 8.99 -40.05
CA SER A 592 17.44 7.89 -40.34
C SER A 592 18.19 6.69 -40.93
N ALA A 593 17.59 5.50 -40.88
CA ALA A 593 18.07 4.38 -41.66
C ALA A 593 18.08 4.73 -43.17
N TRP A 594 18.94 4.05 -43.93
CA TRP A 594 19.06 4.29 -45.37
C TRP A 594 19.40 3.01 -46.15
N SER A 595 18.93 2.94 -47.39
CA SER A 595 19.27 1.89 -48.38
C SER A 595 19.75 2.51 -49.69
N ASP A 596 20.77 1.90 -50.33
CA ASP A 596 21.38 2.37 -51.58
C ASP A 596 20.49 2.22 -52.84
N GLY A 597 19.30 1.63 -52.66
CA GLY A 597 18.31 1.47 -53.72
C GLY A 597 18.68 0.43 -54.79
N THR A 598 19.79 -0.30 -54.64
CA THR A 598 20.09 -1.46 -55.48
C THR A 598 19.36 -2.67 -54.90
N ARG A 599 18.32 -3.14 -55.60
CA ARG A 599 17.48 -4.30 -55.20
C ARG A 599 18.24 -5.65 -55.17
N ASP A 600 19.57 -5.64 -55.04
CA ASP A 600 20.43 -6.77 -55.32
C ASP A 600 20.89 -7.55 -54.08
N ASN A 601 20.51 -7.15 -52.85
CA ASN A 601 20.74 -8.00 -51.68
C ASN A 601 19.69 -7.84 -50.56
N PRO A 602 18.65 -8.70 -50.48
CA PRO A 602 17.71 -8.73 -49.36
C PRO A 602 18.29 -9.30 -48.04
N GLU A 603 19.60 -9.57 -47.98
CA GLU A 603 20.31 -10.02 -46.76
C GLU A 603 21.06 -8.86 -46.06
N GLU A 604 20.87 -7.59 -46.46
CA GLU A 604 21.41 -6.45 -45.72
C GLU A 604 20.46 -6.04 -44.58
N GLU A 605 20.97 -5.98 -43.35
CA GLU A 605 20.28 -5.66 -42.08
C GLU A 605 19.49 -4.32 -42.07
N MET A 606 19.49 -3.53 -43.15
CA MET A 606 18.98 -2.14 -43.19
C MET A 606 17.93 -1.86 -44.26
N TYR A 607 17.09 -2.84 -44.60
CA TYR A 607 16.03 -2.65 -45.59
C TYR A 607 14.76 -2.03 -44.96
N ASP A 608 14.52 -0.73 -45.18
CA ASP A 608 13.30 -0.04 -44.70
C ASP A 608 12.13 0.02 -45.72
N GLY A 609 12.39 -0.35 -46.99
CA GLY A 609 11.38 -0.37 -48.06
C GLY A 609 10.79 0.98 -48.51
N SER A 610 10.94 2.08 -47.74
CA SER A 610 10.33 3.41 -47.97
C SER A 610 11.19 4.58 -47.44
N PRO A 611 12.45 4.74 -47.89
CA PRO A 611 13.43 5.64 -47.27
C PRO A 611 13.14 7.15 -47.45
N ASP A 612 12.03 7.49 -48.12
CA ASP A 612 11.58 8.85 -48.35
C ASP A 612 10.56 9.33 -47.30
N ASP A 613 9.90 8.43 -46.54
CA ASP A 613 8.83 8.75 -45.56
C ASP A 613 9.28 8.61 -44.09
N GLU A 614 10.51 9.06 -43.81
CA GLU A 614 11.08 9.07 -42.45
C GLU A 614 10.65 10.32 -41.68
N TRP A 615 10.54 10.23 -40.36
CA TRP A 615 10.12 11.33 -39.50
C TRP A 615 10.86 11.35 -38.16
N ILE A 616 10.92 12.53 -37.56
CA ILE A 616 11.40 12.77 -36.19
C ILE A 616 10.39 13.66 -35.46
N THR A 617 10.02 13.28 -34.24
CA THR A 617 8.99 13.92 -33.42
C THR A 617 9.55 14.26 -32.04
N VAL A 618 9.35 15.49 -31.59
CA VAL A 618 9.71 15.97 -30.25
C VAL A 618 8.45 16.19 -29.41
N ASP A 619 8.38 15.63 -28.20
CA ASP A 619 7.37 15.98 -27.19
C ASP A 619 7.87 17.15 -26.35
N LEU A 620 7.30 18.35 -26.57
CA LEU A 620 7.67 19.57 -25.86
C LEU A 620 7.26 19.54 -24.37
N GLN A 621 6.49 18.54 -23.94
CA GLN A 621 5.93 18.34 -22.59
C GLN A 621 4.99 19.45 -22.09
N GLN A 622 4.87 20.54 -22.84
CA GLN A 622 3.97 21.66 -22.60
C GLN A 622 3.34 22.07 -23.92
N TYR A 623 2.16 22.69 -23.87
CA TYR A 623 1.59 23.35 -25.03
C TYR A 623 2.36 24.64 -25.30
N ILE A 624 2.95 24.75 -26.48
CA ILE A 624 3.75 25.91 -26.90
C ILE A 624 3.06 26.56 -28.09
N ASP A 625 2.93 27.89 -28.05
CA ASP A 625 2.62 28.74 -29.19
C ASP A 625 3.94 28.97 -29.96
N LEU A 626 4.18 28.16 -31.00
CA LEU A 626 5.44 28.18 -31.75
C LEU A 626 5.52 29.38 -32.71
N ASP A 627 6.63 30.11 -32.63
CA ASP A 627 6.95 31.26 -33.48
C ASP A 627 7.97 30.91 -34.56
N GLN A 628 8.89 29.98 -34.27
CA GLN A 628 9.97 29.61 -35.18
C GLN A 628 10.41 28.14 -34.99
N VAL A 629 10.81 27.51 -36.09
CA VAL A 629 11.50 26.22 -36.13
C VAL A 629 12.81 26.40 -36.88
N ILE A 630 13.90 25.82 -36.38
CA ILE A 630 15.19 25.79 -37.06
C ILE A 630 15.61 24.33 -37.24
N LEU A 631 15.86 23.95 -38.49
CA LEU A 631 16.47 22.66 -38.83
C LEU A 631 17.91 22.88 -39.27
N ASN A 632 18.85 22.18 -38.65
CA ASN A 632 20.24 22.17 -39.07
C ASN A 632 20.59 20.82 -39.67
N TRP A 633 20.55 20.74 -40.99
CA TRP A 633 20.78 19.53 -41.76
C TRP A 633 22.25 19.17 -41.87
N GLU A 634 22.50 17.87 -42.00
CA GLU A 634 23.74 17.35 -42.54
C GLU A 634 23.77 17.43 -44.08
N ALA A 635 24.76 16.82 -44.73
CA ALA A 635 24.83 16.66 -46.17
C ALA A 635 23.70 15.75 -46.71
N ALA A 636 23.19 14.82 -45.89
CA ALA A 636 22.00 14.03 -46.15
C ALA A 636 20.75 14.77 -45.62
N TYR A 637 20.02 15.44 -46.52
CA TYR A 637 18.91 16.33 -46.17
C TYR A 637 17.65 16.06 -46.99
N GLY A 638 16.51 16.59 -46.55
CA GLY A 638 15.26 16.54 -47.30
C GLY A 638 15.15 17.62 -48.38
N SER A 639 15.04 17.23 -49.65
CA SER A 639 14.64 18.16 -50.72
C SER A 639 13.15 18.51 -50.65
N SER A 640 12.35 17.68 -49.98
CA SER A 640 10.95 17.95 -49.68
C SER A 640 10.62 17.37 -48.29
N TYR A 641 10.00 18.17 -47.42
CA TYR A 641 9.60 17.77 -46.07
C TYR A 641 8.47 18.64 -45.53
N ASP A 642 7.81 18.15 -44.49
CA ASP A 642 6.71 18.82 -43.79
C ASP A 642 7.08 19.06 -42.32
N ILE A 643 6.65 20.21 -41.78
CA ILE A 643 6.64 20.46 -40.34
C ILE A 643 5.20 20.36 -39.86
N ASN A 644 4.96 19.43 -38.95
CA ASN A 644 3.66 19.12 -38.40
C ASN A 644 3.65 19.40 -36.90
N ILE A 645 2.50 19.83 -36.39
CA ILE A 645 2.29 20.08 -34.98
C ILE A 645 1.02 19.37 -34.49
N SER A 646 1.01 18.95 -33.24
CA SER A 646 -0.14 18.25 -32.64
C SER A 646 -0.28 18.57 -31.15
N LEU A 647 -1.52 18.54 -30.65
CA LEU A 647 -1.82 18.65 -29.22
C LEU A 647 -1.66 17.29 -28.50
N ASP A 648 -1.72 16.17 -29.22
CA ASP A 648 -1.80 14.81 -28.67
C ASP A 648 -0.84 13.78 -29.27
N GLY A 649 -0.15 14.13 -30.36
CA GLY A 649 0.76 13.23 -31.07
C GLY A 649 0.05 12.31 -32.07
N TYR A 650 -1.26 12.43 -32.24
CA TYR A 650 -2.08 11.62 -33.16
C TYR A 650 -2.73 12.48 -34.25
N GLN A 651 -3.34 13.60 -33.87
CA GLN A 651 -3.95 14.55 -34.79
C GLN A 651 -2.93 15.60 -35.20
N TRP A 652 -2.35 15.42 -36.38
CA TRP A 652 -1.31 16.28 -36.91
C TRP A 652 -1.87 17.36 -37.83
N LYS A 653 -1.42 18.60 -37.60
CA LYS A 653 -1.66 19.73 -38.49
C LYS A 653 -0.34 20.12 -39.16
N ASN A 654 -0.32 20.12 -40.49
CA ASN A 654 0.81 20.67 -41.24
C ASN A 654 0.85 22.19 -41.09
N ILE A 655 2.00 22.72 -40.64
CA ILE A 655 2.22 24.16 -40.42
C ILE A 655 3.27 24.75 -41.34
N TYR A 656 4.09 23.91 -41.99
CA TYR A 656 5.02 24.31 -43.04
C TYR A 656 5.30 23.14 -43.99
N ALA A 657 5.59 23.47 -45.25
CA ALA A 657 5.89 22.52 -46.31
C ALA A 657 7.06 23.06 -47.15
N GLU A 658 8.19 22.37 -47.12
CA GLU A 658 9.31 22.61 -48.03
C GLU A 658 9.23 21.62 -49.20
N ARG A 659 9.46 22.09 -50.42
CA ARG A 659 9.38 21.28 -51.65
C ARG A 659 10.57 21.46 -52.58
N GLU A 660 11.45 22.41 -52.31
CA GLU A 660 12.68 22.68 -53.08
C GLU A 660 13.89 22.89 -52.12
N GLY A 661 13.97 22.06 -51.09
CA GLY A 661 15.00 22.12 -50.04
C GLY A 661 16.42 22.04 -50.60
N ASN A 662 17.35 22.78 -49.98
CA ASN A 662 18.75 22.89 -50.39
C ASN A 662 19.75 22.45 -49.30
N GLY A 663 19.25 21.96 -48.15
CA GLY A 663 20.05 21.55 -47.01
C GLY A 663 20.67 22.72 -46.25
N GLY A 664 21.57 22.42 -45.31
CA GLY A 664 22.14 23.44 -44.41
C GLY A 664 21.16 23.86 -43.32
N ILE A 665 21.05 25.17 -43.03
CA ILE A 665 20.17 25.67 -41.96
C ILE A 665 18.90 26.25 -42.56
N ASP A 666 17.77 25.66 -42.23
CA ASP A 666 16.45 26.18 -42.53
C ASP A 666 15.88 26.88 -41.29
N SER A 667 15.60 28.17 -41.41
CA SER A 667 14.99 28.99 -40.36
C SER A 667 13.57 29.37 -40.76
N ILE A 668 12.61 28.64 -40.22
CA ILE A 668 11.19 28.72 -40.57
C ILE A 668 10.47 29.55 -39.50
N SER A 669 9.91 30.70 -39.88
CA SER A 669 9.12 31.55 -38.97
C SER A 669 7.64 31.52 -39.35
N PHE A 670 6.77 31.48 -38.36
CA PHE A 670 5.32 31.47 -38.55
C PHE A 670 4.75 32.89 -38.45
N ASN A 671 3.81 33.24 -39.34
CA ASN A 671 3.16 34.55 -39.32
C ASN A 671 2.13 34.67 -38.18
N GLU A 672 1.60 33.54 -37.73
CA GLU A 672 0.72 33.41 -36.57
C GLU A 672 1.24 32.20 -35.77
N PRO A 673 1.29 32.27 -34.43
CA PRO A 673 1.83 31.18 -33.64
C PRO A 673 1.09 29.86 -33.86
N ALA A 674 1.85 28.78 -34.01
CA ALA A 674 1.30 27.44 -34.16
C ALA A 674 1.29 26.74 -32.80
N THR A 675 0.10 26.48 -32.24
CA THR A 675 -0.01 25.86 -30.92
C THR A 675 0.06 24.34 -30.97
N GLY A 676 0.91 23.74 -30.13
CA GLY A 676 0.94 22.29 -29.94
C GLY A 676 1.92 21.82 -28.86
N ARG A 677 1.84 20.54 -28.52
CA ARG A 677 2.76 19.84 -27.60
C ARG A 677 3.76 18.96 -28.34
N TYR A 678 3.35 18.38 -29.45
CA TYR A 678 4.21 17.52 -30.27
C TYR A 678 4.57 18.24 -31.56
N LEU A 679 5.85 18.22 -31.91
CA LEU A 679 6.39 18.84 -33.11
C LEU A 679 7.11 17.78 -33.94
N GLN A 680 6.82 17.68 -35.23
CA GLN A 680 7.38 16.66 -36.11
C GLN A 680 7.96 17.28 -37.38
N MET A 681 9.13 16.80 -37.79
CA MET A 681 9.63 16.90 -39.17
C MET A 681 9.35 15.57 -39.86
N ARG A 682 8.64 15.60 -40.99
CA ARG A 682 8.35 14.43 -41.83
C ARG A 682 8.96 14.61 -43.21
N GLY A 683 9.90 13.74 -43.55
CA GLY A 683 10.48 13.63 -44.88
C GLY A 683 9.44 13.23 -45.92
N ILE A 684 9.58 13.77 -47.13
CA ILE A 684 8.74 13.44 -48.29
C ILE A 684 9.61 13.02 -49.49
N GLU A 685 10.74 13.71 -49.71
CA GLU A 685 11.73 13.36 -50.72
C GLU A 685 13.12 13.75 -50.21
N ARG A 686 14.04 12.79 -50.16
CA ARG A 686 15.45 13.00 -49.80
C ARG A 686 16.26 13.53 -50.98
N ALA A 687 17.26 14.36 -50.69
CA ALA A 687 18.10 14.97 -51.71
C ALA A 687 19.28 14.07 -52.15
N THR A 688 19.56 12.99 -51.43
CA THR A 688 20.70 12.09 -51.68
C THR A 688 20.25 10.62 -51.68
N VAL A 689 21.17 9.69 -51.93
CA VAL A 689 20.88 8.24 -51.78
C VAL A 689 20.83 7.78 -50.32
N TYR A 690 21.31 8.62 -49.40
CA TYR A 690 21.25 8.41 -47.96
C TYR A 690 19.92 8.93 -47.40
N GLY A 691 19.61 8.59 -46.16
CA GLY A 691 18.39 9.02 -45.45
C GLY A 691 18.38 10.51 -45.08
N TYR A 692 17.66 10.87 -44.03
CA TYR A 692 17.60 12.23 -43.48
C TYR A 692 18.51 12.33 -42.27
N SER A 693 19.32 13.39 -42.18
CA SER A 693 20.18 13.60 -41.02
C SER A 693 20.18 15.06 -40.56
N LEU A 694 19.98 15.24 -39.25
CA LEU A 694 19.90 16.54 -38.58
C LEU A 694 20.94 16.60 -37.47
N TYR A 695 21.78 17.64 -37.51
CA TYR A 695 22.58 18.04 -36.37
C TYR A 695 21.72 18.65 -35.26
N GLU A 696 20.61 19.32 -35.62
CA GLU A 696 19.74 19.95 -34.62
C GLU A 696 18.33 20.22 -35.19
N PHE A 697 17.32 20.08 -34.34
CA PHE A 697 15.92 20.40 -34.55
C PHE A 697 15.43 21.30 -33.39
N GLN A 698 15.43 22.60 -33.63
CA GLN A 698 15.09 23.62 -32.63
C GLN A 698 13.69 24.17 -32.85
N ALA A 699 13.02 24.52 -31.76
CA ALA A 699 11.75 25.22 -31.82
C ALA A 699 11.70 26.35 -30.79
N TYR A 700 11.18 27.51 -31.17
CA TYR A 700 11.10 28.69 -30.33
C TYR A 700 9.65 29.19 -30.29
N GLY A 701 9.25 29.72 -29.14
CA GLY A 701 7.89 30.17 -28.88
C GLY A 701 7.61 30.28 -27.39
N ILE A 702 6.39 30.63 -27.03
CA ILE A 702 5.97 30.84 -25.63
C ILE A 702 5.02 29.74 -25.17
N THR A 703 4.96 29.47 -23.86
CA THR A 703 3.96 28.55 -23.32
C THR A 703 2.55 29.06 -23.63
N SER A 704 1.74 28.21 -24.23
CA SER A 704 0.36 28.51 -24.59
C SER A 704 -0.54 28.56 -23.37
N LEU A 705 -1.59 29.39 -23.45
CA LEU A 705 -2.69 29.40 -22.48
C LEU A 705 -3.80 28.40 -22.83
N ILE A 706 -3.69 27.70 -23.95
CA ILE A 706 -4.66 26.66 -24.34
C ILE A 706 -4.60 25.50 -23.34
N GLN A 707 -5.77 25.09 -22.88
CA GLN A 707 -5.98 23.92 -22.02
C GLN A 707 -6.97 23.00 -22.73
N PRO A 708 -6.51 21.93 -23.41
CA PRO A 708 -7.38 20.99 -24.11
C PRO A 708 -8.03 19.99 -23.12
N PRO A 709 -9.16 19.37 -23.48
CA PRO A 709 -9.72 18.27 -22.70
C PRO A 709 -8.74 17.10 -22.62
N GLN A 710 -8.96 16.18 -21.68
CA GLN A 710 -8.21 14.93 -21.54
C GLN A 710 -9.12 13.76 -21.87
N ILE A 711 -8.60 12.77 -22.61
CA ILE A 711 -9.35 11.55 -22.97
C ILE A 711 -8.47 10.30 -22.96
N SER A 712 -9.00 9.21 -22.41
CA SER A 712 -8.41 7.88 -22.52
C SER A 712 -9.48 6.81 -22.71
N ILE A 713 -9.14 5.72 -23.40
CA ILE A 713 -9.92 4.48 -23.40
C ILE A 713 -9.41 3.65 -22.22
N TYR A 714 -10.28 3.36 -21.25
CA TYR A 714 -9.88 2.62 -20.04
C TYR A 714 -10.41 1.19 -20.01
N SER A 715 -11.49 0.91 -20.75
CA SER A 715 -12.05 -0.44 -20.83
C SER A 715 -12.42 -0.76 -22.27
N PRO A 716 -11.84 -1.81 -22.87
CA PRO A 716 -10.73 -2.63 -22.37
C PRO A 716 -9.41 -1.83 -22.28
N THR A 717 -8.49 -2.29 -21.42
CA THR A 717 -7.20 -1.63 -21.17
C THR A 717 -6.09 -2.25 -22.00
N GLY A 718 -5.30 -1.43 -22.69
CA GLY A 718 -4.18 -1.88 -23.54
C GLY A 718 -4.61 -2.64 -24.80
N ASN A 719 -3.68 -2.85 -25.72
CA ASN A 719 -3.92 -3.72 -26.88
C ASN A 719 -4.21 -5.14 -26.40
N PHE A 720 -5.21 -5.82 -26.94
CA PHE A 720 -5.56 -7.18 -26.52
C PHE A 720 -6.17 -7.96 -27.68
N TYR A 721 -6.35 -9.27 -27.50
CA TYR A 721 -7.04 -10.09 -28.48
C TYR A 721 -8.42 -10.53 -27.97
N SER A 722 -9.40 -10.63 -28.86
CA SER A 722 -10.75 -11.07 -28.51
C SER A 722 -10.99 -12.54 -28.86
N GLU A 723 -11.30 -13.37 -27.87
CA GLU A 723 -11.76 -14.76 -28.07
C GLU A 723 -13.25 -14.83 -28.50
N GLN A 724 -14.00 -13.73 -28.38
CA GLN A 724 -15.42 -13.66 -28.69
C GLN A 724 -15.67 -13.11 -30.11
N THR A 725 -16.67 -13.67 -30.80
CA THR A 725 -16.93 -13.44 -32.23
C THR A 725 -17.94 -12.35 -32.58
N ASP A 726 -18.53 -11.64 -31.59
CA ASP A 726 -19.69 -10.77 -31.88
C ASP A 726 -19.43 -9.28 -31.56
N SER A 727 -19.11 -8.89 -30.30
CA SER A 727 -18.92 -7.47 -29.96
C SER A 727 -18.09 -7.18 -28.70
N VAL A 728 -17.44 -6.01 -28.65
CA VAL A 728 -16.64 -5.50 -27.52
C VAL A 728 -17.19 -4.14 -27.04
N LEU A 729 -17.33 -3.93 -25.73
CA LEU A 729 -17.71 -2.63 -25.15
C LEU A 729 -16.46 -1.76 -24.94
N ILE A 730 -16.43 -0.59 -25.57
CA ILE A 730 -15.38 0.41 -25.43
C ILE A 730 -15.88 1.53 -24.52
N LYS A 731 -15.14 1.86 -23.47
CA LYS A 731 -15.44 2.95 -22.52
C LYS A 731 -14.30 3.95 -22.46
N THR A 732 -14.66 5.23 -22.38
CA THR A 732 -13.70 6.34 -22.26
C THR A 732 -13.86 7.12 -20.98
N ARG A 733 -12.75 7.64 -20.48
CA ARG A 733 -12.71 8.64 -19.42
C ARG A 733 -12.37 9.97 -20.07
N VAL A 734 -13.19 10.98 -19.81
CA VAL A 734 -13.00 12.31 -20.40
C VAL A 734 -13.19 13.37 -19.31
N THR A 735 -12.27 14.34 -19.26
CA THR A 735 -12.31 15.47 -18.34
C THR A 735 -11.88 16.74 -19.04
N ASP A 736 -12.34 17.88 -18.54
CA ASP A 736 -11.96 19.22 -19.00
C ASP A 736 -11.89 20.10 -17.74
N GLU A 737 -10.75 20.74 -17.50
CA GLU A 737 -10.49 21.50 -16.27
C GLU A 737 -11.01 22.94 -16.34
N ASN A 738 -11.05 23.53 -17.54
CA ASN A 738 -11.43 24.91 -17.79
C ASN A 738 -12.82 25.04 -18.42
N GLY A 739 -13.47 23.94 -18.76
CA GLY A 739 -14.75 23.97 -19.45
C GLY A 739 -15.60 22.70 -19.27
N SER A 740 -16.22 22.30 -20.37
CA SER A 740 -17.01 21.10 -20.50
C SER A 740 -16.80 20.47 -21.87
N VAL A 741 -16.78 19.13 -21.89
CA VAL A 741 -16.72 18.35 -23.13
C VAL A 741 -18.04 18.50 -23.91
N ASP A 742 -17.97 19.00 -25.15
CA ASP A 742 -19.11 19.14 -26.05
C ASP A 742 -19.49 17.79 -26.68
N ARG A 743 -18.49 17.03 -27.15
CA ARG A 743 -18.71 15.74 -27.83
C ARG A 743 -17.51 14.80 -27.77
N VAL A 744 -17.79 13.50 -27.89
CA VAL A 744 -16.79 12.45 -28.08
C VAL A 744 -17.14 11.64 -29.33
N SER A 745 -16.22 11.59 -30.30
CA SER A 745 -16.36 10.78 -31.51
C SER A 745 -15.48 9.54 -31.42
N PHE A 746 -16.05 8.37 -31.65
CA PHE A 746 -15.33 7.09 -31.67
C PHE A 746 -15.01 6.69 -33.10
N LEU A 747 -13.74 6.39 -33.34
CA LEU A 747 -13.20 6.01 -34.64
C LEU A 747 -12.78 4.55 -34.61
N VAL A 748 -13.04 3.84 -35.69
CA VAL A 748 -12.61 2.44 -35.89
C VAL A 748 -11.91 2.39 -37.24
N ASN A 749 -10.65 1.96 -37.26
CA ASN A 749 -9.78 1.96 -38.44
C ASN A 749 -9.73 3.34 -39.14
N GLY A 750 -9.79 4.41 -38.34
CA GLY A 750 -9.79 5.80 -38.81
C GLY A 750 -11.16 6.38 -39.20
N ASP A 751 -12.20 5.55 -39.34
CA ASP A 751 -13.54 6.00 -39.69
C ASP A 751 -14.36 6.34 -38.44
N THR A 752 -14.99 7.52 -38.40
CA THR A 752 -15.91 7.87 -37.31
C THR A 752 -17.16 7.01 -37.38
N ILE A 753 -17.39 6.19 -36.35
CA ILE A 753 -18.54 5.28 -36.28
C ILE A 753 -19.70 5.92 -35.52
N ILE A 754 -19.40 6.63 -34.44
CA ILE A 754 -20.42 7.26 -33.60
C ILE A 754 -19.86 8.51 -32.91
N THR A 755 -20.68 9.55 -32.80
CA THR A 755 -20.40 10.75 -32.00
C THR A 755 -21.46 10.87 -30.91
N LYS A 756 -21.02 11.06 -29.67
CA LYS A 756 -21.86 11.24 -28.48
C LYS A 756 -21.70 12.66 -27.94
N THR A 757 -22.81 13.28 -27.54
CA THR A 757 -22.85 14.65 -26.97
C THR A 757 -23.27 14.68 -25.50
N ASP A 758 -23.64 13.53 -24.92
CA ASP A 758 -24.06 13.38 -23.54
C ASP A 758 -23.30 12.20 -22.91
N ALA A 759 -22.86 12.33 -21.65
CA ALA A 759 -22.30 11.22 -20.87
C ALA A 759 -23.36 10.10 -20.71
N GLU A 760 -23.06 8.80 -20.79
CA GLU A 760 -21.80 8.04 -20.69
C GLU A 760 -21.11 7.81 -22.06
N PHE A 761 -19.80 8.11 -22.13
CA PHE A 761 -19.00 7.99 -23.35
C PHE A 761 -18.48 6.55 -23.56
N GLU A 762 -19.37 5.68 -24.00
CA GLU A 762 -19.08 4.26 -24.33
C GLU A 762 -19.79 3.77 -25.61
N PHE A 763 -19.28 2.76 -26.31
CA PHE A 763 -19.98 2.14 -27.44
C PHE A 763 -19.64 0.65 -27.59
N TYR A 764 -20.56 -0.13 -28.17
CA TYR A 764 -20.31 -1.52 -28.53
C TYR A 764 -19.78 -1.62 -29.97
N LEU A 765 -18.52 -2.04 -30.13
CA LEU A 765 -17.91 -2.38 -31.40
C LEU A 765 -18.36 -3.78 -31.86
N GLN A 766 -18.78 -3.92 -33.11
CA GLN A 766 -19.05 -5.24 -33.72
C GLN A 766 -17.80 -5.74 -34.45
N LEU A 767 -17.35 -6.95 -34.11
CA LEU A 767 -16.16 -7.57 -34.70
C LEU A 767 -16.55 -8.34 -35.99
N ASN A 768 -16.84 -7.58 -37.05
CA ASN A 768 -17.29 -8.09 -38.36
C ASN A 768 -16.21 -8.82 -39.20
N GLY A 769 -15.39 -9.69 -38.58
CA GLY A 769 -14.48 -10.61 -39.27
C GLY A 769 -13.23 -9.99 -39.90
N LEU A 770 -12.75 -8.84 -39.39
CA LEU A 770 -11.39 -8.36 -39.65
C LEU A 770 -10.43 -8.96 -38.62
N ASP A 771 -9.18 -9.15 -39.02
CA ASP A 771 -8.09 -9.67 -38.21
C ASP A 771 -7.63 -8.64 -37.16
N GLU A 772 -7.88 -7.35 -37.39
CA GLU A 772 -7.49 -6.23 -36.52
C GLU A 772 -8.50 -5.08 -36.58
N TYR A 773 -8.73 -4.46 -35.42
CA TYR A 773 -9.47 -3.20 -35.28
C TYR A 773 -8.64 -2.20 -34.46
N GLN A 774 -8.38 -1.02 -35.02
CA GLN A 774 -7.79 0.11 -34.31
C GLN A 774 -8.88 1.08 -33.89
N ILE A 775 -8.99 1.35 -32.59
CA ILE A 775 -10.02 2.20 -32.01
C ILE A 775 -9.38 3.42 -31.38
N SER A 776 -9.92 4.59 -31.68
CA SER A 776 -9.56 5.82 -30.95
C SER A 776 -10.82 6.63 -30.65
N ALA A 777 -10.70 7.56 -29.71
CA ALA A 777 -11.78 8.48 -29.38
C ALA A 777 -11.26 9.92 -29.42
N ILE A 778 -12.00 10.81 -30.07
CA ILE A 778 -11.71 12.25 -30.13
C ILE A 778 -12.68 12.97 -29.20
N ALA A 779 -12.17 13.63 -28.17
CA ALA A 779 -12.94 14.57 -27.35
C ALA A 779 -12.81 15.98 -27.94
N THR A 780 -13.93 16.69 -28.03
CA THR A 780 -13.98 18.12 -28.36
C THR A 780 -14.63 18.88 -27.21
N ASP A 781 -14.02 19.97 -26.75
CA ASP A 781 -14.55 20.85 -25.70
C ASP A 781 -15.46 21.96 -26.25
N ASN A 782 -15.99 22.79 -25.34
CA ASN A 782 -16.84 23.94 -25.69
C ASN A 782 -16.11 25.10 -26.39
N ASP A 783 -14.79 25.06 -26.48
CA ASP A 783 -13.96 26.02 -27.21
C ASP A 783 -13.54 25.46 -28.58
N GLU A 784 -14.12 24.32 -28.99
CA GLU A 784 -13.86 23.57 -30.23
C GLU A 784 -12.42 23.03 -30.33
N ILE A 785 -11.71 22.90 -29.21
CA ILE A 785 -10.41 22.25 -29.14
C ILE A 785 -10.64 20.74 -29.07
N SER A 786 -9.93 19.99 -29.93
CA SER A 786 -10.08 18.54 -30.01
C SER A 786 -8.78 17.82 -29.72
N ILE A 787 -8.89 16.70 -29.01
CA ILE A 787 -7.78 15.80 -28.70
C ILE A 787 -8.21 14.34 -28.93
N GLN A 788 -7.31 13.50 -29.39
CA GLN A 788 -7.53 12.08 -29.62
C GLN A 788 -6.85 11.23 -28.52
N SER A 789 -7.53 10.17 -28.09
CA SER A 789 -6.95 9.15 -27.21
C SER A 789 -5.84 8.39 -27.93
N ALA A 790 -4.96 7.76 -27.14
CA ALA A 790 -4.12 6.69 -27.66
C ALA A 790 -4.98 5.64 -28.38
N PRO A 791 -4.52 5.10 -29.52
CA PRO A 791 -5.23 4.06 -30.22
C PRO A 791 -5.17 2.74 -29.42
N LEU A 792 -6.33 2.11 -29.27
CA LEU A 792 -6.51 0.76 -28.77
C LEU A 792 -6.57 -0.20 -29.96
N THR A 793 -5.71 -1.22 -30.01
CA THR A 793 -5.76 -2.26 -31.04
C THR A 793 -6.39 -3.54 -30.49
N ILE A 794 -7.40 -4.05 -31.21
CA ILE A 794 -8.05 -5.32 -30.92
C ILE A 794 -7.68 -6.30 -32.03
N TYR A 795 -6.96 -7.35 -31.66
CA TYR A 795 -6.61 -8.44 -32.57
C TYR A 795 -7.67 -9.54 -32.54
N VAL A 796 -7.95 -10.14 -33.69
CA VAL A 796 -8.80 -11.31 -33.83
C VAL A 796 -7.93 -12.46 -34.35
N PRO A 797 -7.52 -13.40 -33.49
CA PRO A 797 -6.57 -14.44 -33.88
C PRO A 797 -7.20 -15.46 -34.83
N HIS A 798 -6.38 -16.02 -35.72
CA HIS A 798 -6.81 -17.03 -36.71
C HIS A 798 -6.17 -18.40 -36.50
N SER A 799 -5.18 -18.49 -35.61
CA SER A 799 -4.46 -19.72 -35.26
C SER A 799 -4.44 -19.98 -33.75
N ASP A 800 -4.04 -21.19 -33.36
CA ASP A 800 -3.87 -21.55 -31.95
C ASP A 800 -2.63 -20.85 -31.35
N PHE A 801 -2.72 -20.49 -30.06
CA PHE A 801 -1.60 -19.97 -29.27
C PHE A 801 -0.82 -21.09 -28.56
N THR A 802 0.48 -20.88 -28.38
CA THR A 802 1.31 -21.64 -27.45
C THR A 802 1.66 -20.76 -26.25
N VAL A 803 1.38 -21.27 -25.04
CA VAL A 803 1.67 -20.60 -23.76
C VAL A 803 3.10 -20.94 -23.31
N TYR A 804 3.80 -19.94 -22.79
CA TYR A 804 5.08 -20.05 -22.12
C TYR A 804 4.96 -19.40 -20.74
N GLU A 805 5.06 -20.21 -19.69
CA GLU A 805 4.94 -19.73 -18.31
C GLU A 805 6.17 -18.89 -17.93
N ALA A 806 5.97 -17.80 -17.19
CA ALA A 806 7.04 -16.89 -16.82
C ALA A 806 8.02 -17.52 -15.82
N GLU A 807 7.55 -18.40 -14.94
CA GLU A 807 8.39 -19.13 -13.98
C GLU A 807 9.33 -20.15 -14.65
N GLU A 808 9.05 -20.54 -15.89
CA GLU A 808 9.94 -21.39 -16.71
C GLU A 808 10.97 -20.57 -17.51
N ALA A 809 10.89 -19.24 -17.47
CA ALA A 809 11.81 -18.33 -18.16
C ALA A 809 13.19 -18.25 -17.46
N VAL A 810 14.20 -17.82 -18.20
CA VAL A 810 15.50 -17.46 -17.64
C VAL A 810 15.40 -16.05 -17.05
N LEU A 811 15.56 -15.97 -15.72
CA LEU A 811 15.47 -14.72 -14.97
C LEU A 811 16.86 -14.18 -14.64
N THR A 812 17.10 -12.89 -14.89
CA THR A 812 18.30 -12.18 -14.43
C THR A 812 17.94 -10.84 -13.79
N GLY A 813 18.83 -10.33 -12.94
CA GLY A 813 18.56 -9.11 -12.16
C GLY A 813 17.63 -9.38 -10.98
N GLY A 814 16.76 -8.42 -10.65
CA GLY A 814 15.84 -8.53 -9.50
C GLY A 814 14.51 -9.24 -9.77
N ALA A 815 14.44 -10.14 -10.77
CA ALA A 815 13.26 -10.98 -11.02
C ALA A 815 13.29 -12.27 -10.19
N THR A 816 12.17 -12.62 -9.56
CA THR A 816 12.03 -13.79 -8.67
C THR A 816 10.71 -14.52 -8.86
N VAL A 817 10.71 -15.85 -8.79
CA VAL A 817 9.48 -16.65 -8.84
C VAL A 817 8.76 -16.59 -7.49
N GLN A 818 7.45 -16.36 -7.54
CA GLN A 818 6.52 -16.32 -6.41
C GLN A 818 5.42 -17.36 -6.60
N ILE A 819 4.73 -17.73 -5.51
CA ILE A 819 3.62 -18.70 -5.52
C ILE A 819 2.37 -18.04 -4.96
N SER A 820 1.29 -17.95 -5.74
CA SER A 820 -0.01 -17.44 -5.25
C SER A 820 -1.18 -18.21 -5.86
N MET A 821 -1.88 -18.97 -5.01
CA MET A 821 -3.11 -19.68 -5.40
C MET A 821 -4.33 -18.75 -5.61
N PHE A 822 -4.21 -17.47 -5.27
CA PHE A 822 -5.33 -16.51 -5.30
C PHE A 822 -5.27 -15.55 -6.49
N ASN A 823 -4.07 -15.20 -6.97
CA ASN A 823 -3.90 -14.14 -7.95
C ASN A 823 -3.70 -14.69 -9.38
N SER A 824 -2.72 -15.57 -9.62
CA SER A 824 -2.49 -16.17 -10.95
C SER A 824 -3.09 -17.57 -11.13
N GLY A 825 -3.47 -18.22 -10.02
CA GLY A 825 -3.86 -19.64 -10.06
C GLY A 825 -2.66 -20.59 -10.09
N GLY A 826 -1.42 -20.10 -9.87
CA GLY A 826 -0.18 -20.87 -9.94
C GLY A 826 1.06 -20.16 -9.39
N GLU A 827 2.21 -20.44 -10.00
CA GLU A 827 3.46 -19.69 -9.82
C GLU A 827 3.45 -18.48 -10.77
N PHE A 828 4.25 -17.44 -10.50
CA PHE A 828 4.42 -16.29 -11.39
C PHE A 828 5.76 -15.61 -11.09
N VAL A 829 6.21 -14.68 -11.93
CA VAL A 829 7.46 -13.92 -11.72
C VAL A 829 7.15 -12.52 -11.19
N ASP A 830 7.66 -12.19 -10.01
CA ASP A 830 7.71 -10.83 -9.47
C ASP A 830 9.04 -10.17 -9.82
N ALA A 831 8.98 -9.06 -10.53
CA ALA A 831 10.13 -8.36 -11.09
C ALA A 831 10.39 -7.06 -10.33
N ARG A 832 11.60 -6.93 -9.76
CA ARG A 832 12.06 -5.78 -8.97
C ARG A 832 13.43 -5.31 -9.46
N ASP A 833 13.79 -4.05 -9.18
CA ASP A 833 15.04 -3.43 -9.65
C ASP A 833 15.19 -3.53 -11.19
N ALA A 834 16.41 -3.51 -11.73
CA ALA A 834 16.63 -3.85 -13.14
C ALA A 834 16.60 -5.37 -13.34
N TRP A 835 15.90 -5.83 -14.37
CA TRP A 835 15.65 -7.25 -14.61
C TRP A 835 15.47 -7.58 -16.09
N THR A 836 15.67 -8.85 -16.42
CA THR A 836 15.37 -9.42 -17.74
C THR A 836 14.71 -10.78 -17.57
N ILE A 837 13.58 -10.97 -18.24
CA ILE A 837 12.85 -12.24 -18.34
C ILE A 837 12.97 -12.75 -19.77
N THR A 838 13.68 -13.84 -19.98
CA THR A 838 13.91 -14.43 -21.32
C THR A 838 13.20 -15.78 -21.43
N PHE A 839 12.21 -15.87 -22.33
CA PHE A 839 11.37 -17.06 -22.51
C PHE A 839 12.09 -18.14 -23.35
N PRO A 840 11.67 -19.41 -23.23
CA PRO A 840 12.24 -20.50 -24.03
C PRO A 840 12.15 -20.25 -25.53
N SER A 841 13.15 -20.72 -26.29
CA SER A 841 13.16 -20.55 -27.74
C SER A 841 12.04 -21.36 -28.42
N PHE A 842 11.59 -20.89 -29.58
CA PHE A 842 10.52 -21.51 -30.34
C PHE A 842 10.68 -21.39 -31.86
N ASN A 843 9.91 -22.20 -32.58
CA ASN A 843 9.94 -22.27 -34.05
C ASN A 843 8.57 -21.93 -34.61
N LEU A 844 8.49 -21.25 -35.76
CA LEU A 844 7.23 -20.84 -36.40
C LEU A 844 7.01 -21.55 -37.75
N TRP A 845 5.75 -21.67 -38.19
CA TRP A 845 5.39 -22.24 -39.50
C TRP A 845 5.55 -21.19 -40.62
N GLY A 846 6.78 -20.86 -40.98
CA GLY A 846 7.06 -19.84 -41.99
C GLY A 846 7.43 -18.50 -41.37
N SER A 847 7.77 -17.53 -42.22
CA SER A 847 7.94 -16.13 -41.83
C SER A 847 6.61 -15.40 -41.94
N GLY A 848 6.43 -14.35 -41.15
CA GLY A 848 5.23 -13.52 -41.18
C GLY A 848 4.86 -12.96 -39.82
N GLU A 849 3.76 -12.22 -39.78
CA GLU A 849 3.26 -11.63 -38.55
C GLU A 849 2.64 -12.66 -37.62
N HIS A 850 3.08 -12.65 -36.36
CA HIS A 850 2.55 -13.47 -35.28
C HIS A 850 2.19 -12.60 -34.07
N LEU A 851 1.11 -12.95 -33.38
CA LEU A 851 0.71 -12.26 -32.17
C LEU A 851 1.45 -12.81 -30.94
N ILE A 852 1.96 -11.90 -30.12
CA ILE A 852 2.51 -12.13 -28.79
C ILE A 852 1.53 -11.52 -27.78
N ASN A 853 1.03 -12.31 -26.84
CA ASN A 853 0.20 -11.83 -25.75
C ASN A 853 0.94 -12.00 -24.42
N ILE A 854 1.02 -10.95 -23.62
CA ILE A 854 1.77 -10.90 -22.37
C ILE A 854 0.79 -10.73 -21.23
N ASN A 855 0.77 -11.67 -20.29
CA ASN A 855 -0.04 -11.58 -19.08
C ASN A 855 0.79 -10.98 -17.93
N TYR A 856 0.30 -9.88 -17.36
CA TYR A 856 1.02 -9.10 -16.36
C TYR A 856 0.10 -8.49 -15.31
N GLN A 857 0.70 -8.08 -14.21
CA GLN A 857 0.08 -7.30 -13.15
C GLN A 857 1.05 -6.18 -12.75
N LEU A 858 0.57 -4.97 -12.52
CA LEU A 858 1.41 -3.85 -12.07
C LEU A 858 1.24 -3.66 -10.57
N THR A 859 2.30 -3.71 -9.78
CA THR A 859 2.18 -3.46 -8.34
C THR A 859 2.54 -2.01 -8.03
N TYR A 860 1.74 -1.35 -7.19
CA TYR A 860 1.93 0.03 -6.69
C TYR A 860 1.78 1.19 -7.70
N GLU A 861 2.14 1.01 -8.98
CA GLU A 861 2.24 2.12 -9.96
C GLU A 861 1.83 1.71 -11.39
N SER A 862 1.22 2.63 -12.14
CA SER A 862 0.76 2.47 -13.52
C SER A 862 0.73 3.86 -14.21
N PRO A 863 1.16 4.02 -15.49
CA PRO A 863 1.72 3.02 -16.41
C PRO A 863 3.19 2.67 -16.14
N LYS A 864 3.69 1.62 -16.79
CA LYS A 864 5.11 1.23 -16.82
C LYS A 864 5.57 0.89 -18.24
N SER A 865 6.67 1.48 -18.70
CA SER A 865 7.24 1.20 -20.03
C SER A 865 8.41 0.22 -19.93
N GLN A 866 8.41 -0.86 -20.71
CA GLN A 866 9.50 -1.84 -20.77
C GLN A 866 9.89 -2.15 -22.22
N TYR A 867 11.06 -2.72 -22.43
CA TYR A 867 11.52 -3.06 -23.78
C TYR A 867 11.19 -4.52 -24.13
N LEU A 868 10.57 -4.72 -25.29
CA LEU A 868 10.41 -6.02 -25.90
C LEU A 868 11.64 -6.31 -26.75
N VAL A 869 12.28 -7.44 -26.49
CA VAL A 869 13.47 -7.90 -27.18
C VAL A 869 13.14 -9.19 -27.90
N ILE A 870 13.38 -9.25 -29.21
CA ILE A 870 13.17 -10.44 -30.02
C ILE A 870 14.49 -10.77 -30.72
N ASN A 871 14.92 -12.02 -30.60
CA ASN A 871 16.18 -12.52 -31.18
C ASN A 871 17.44 -11.72 -30.80
N GLY A 872 17.39 -11.01 -29.67
CA GLY A 872 18.47 -10.18 -29.15
C GLY A 872 18.33 -8.69 -29.45
N ASP A 873 17.44 -8.30 -30.36
CA ASP A 873 17.22 -6.92 -30.75
C ASP A 873 16.02 -6.32 -30.01
N THR A 874 16.15 -5.06 -29.59
CA THR A 874 15.02 -4.32 -29.02
C THR A 874 14.09 -3.87 -30.14
N VAL A 875 12.92 -4.49 -30.23
CA VAL A 875 11.98 -4.29 -31.34
C VAL A 875 10.84 -3.32 -30.99
N ALA A 876 10.55 -3.13 -29.70
CA ALA A 876 9.52 -2.20 -29.25
C ALA A 876 9.74 -1.73 -27.81
N THR A 877 9.20 -0.56 -27.49
CA THR A 877 8.90 -0.16 -26.10
C THR A 877 7.42 -0.41 -25.86
N LEU A 878 7.09 -1.29 -24.91
CA LEU A 878 5.73 -1.65 -24.53
C LEU A 878 5.30 -0.82 -23.32
N GLU A 879 4.09 -0.25 -23.36
CA GLU A 879 3.48 0.44 -22.24
C GLU A 879 2.43 -0.45 -21.56
N PHE A 880 2.76 -0.88 -20.34
CA PHE A 880 1.89 -1.67 -19.48
C PHE A 880 1.01 -0.72 -18.66
N ASN A 881 -0.30 -0.94 -18.69
CA ASN A 881 -1.31 -0.07 -18.11
C ASN A 881 -2.30 -0.91 -17.28
N ALA A 882 -2.53 -0.50 -16.04
CA ALA A 882 -3.54 -1.10 -15.17
C ALA A 882 -4.43 -0.03 -14.53
N ASP A 883 -5.75 -0.19 -14.66
CA ASP A 883 -6.75 0.61 -13.92
C ASP A 883 -6.74 0.27 -12.43
N ASN A 884 -6.50 -1.01 -12.11
CA ASN A 884 -6.31 -1.52 -10.76
C ASN A 884 -5.04 -2.38 -10.75
N THR A 885 -4.08 -2.01 -9.91
CA THR A 885 -2.78 -2.68 -9.74
C THR A 885 -2.91 -4.10 -9.16
N SER A 886 -4.11 -4.52 -8.77
CA SER A 886 -4.38 -5.89 -8.31
C SER A 886 -4.91 -6.83 -9.39
N ASP A 887 -5.21 -6.36 -10.61
CA ASP A 887 -5.77 -7.18 -11.67
C ASP A 887 -4.68 -7.74 -12.61
N TRP A 888 -4.86 -8.98 -13.08
CA TRP A 888 -4.06 -9.53 -14.18
C TRP A 888 -4.63 -9.10 -15.52
N ILE A 889 -3.78 -8.51 -16.35
CA ILE A 889 -4.12 -7.86 -17.61
C ILE A 889 -3.32 -8.51 -18.74
N ASN A 890 -3.89 -8.53 -19.94
CA ASN A 890 -3.24 -9.01 -21.14
C ASN A 890 -2.84 -7.83 -22.02
N LEU A 891 -1.60 -7.81 -22.48
CA LEU A 891 -1.09 -6.88 -23.50
C LEU A 891 -0.70 -7.68 -24.75
N ALA A 892 -1.35 -7.40 -25.87
CA ALA A 892 -1.07 -8.01 -27.15
C ALA A 892 -0.19 -7.10 -28.03
N TYR A 893 0.79 -7.71 -28.70
CA TYR A 893 1.71 -7.06 -29.63
C TYR A 893 1.95 -7.98 -30.83
N LYS A 894 1.88 -7.44 -32.05
CA LYS A 894 2.09 -8.19 -33.28
C LYS A 894 3.50 -7.92 -33.81
N HIS A 895 4.23 -8.97 -34.17
CA HIS A 895 5.59 -8.86 -34.70
C HIS A 895 5.77 -9.77 -35.93
N ASP A 896 6.51 -9.28 -36.93
CA ASP A 896 6.91 -10.09 -38.09
C ASP A 896 8.16 -10.91 -37.74
N PHE A 897 8.01 -12.22 -37.64
CA PHE A 897 9.14 -13.11 -37.38
C PHE A 897 9.69 -13.65 -38.69
N GLU A 898 11.00 -13.66 -38.81
CA GLU A 898 11.67 -14.39 -39.88
C GLU A 898 11.53 -15.90 -39.70
N ARG A 899 11.65 -16.66 -40.80
CA ARG A 899 11.56 -18.12 -40.77
C ARG A 899 12.88 -18.71 -40.26
N ASP A 900 13.08 -18.59 -38.95
CA ASP A 900 14.27 -19.09 -38.28
C ASP A 900 13.98 -20.21 -37.28
N TYR A 901 15.06 -20.95 -36.98
CA TYR A 901 15.10 -21.92 -35.91
C TYR A 901 15.65 -21.24 -34.65
N ASP A 902 14.98 -21.42 -33.51
CA ASP A 902 15.32 -20.84 -32.19
C ASP A 902 15.00 -19.35 -32.01
N ASN A 903 13.79 -18.90 -32.41
CA ASN A 903 13.32 -17.55 -32.08
C ASN A 903 13.22 -17.38 -30.56
N THR A 904 13.60 -16.22 -30.02
CA THR A 904 13.55 -15.91 -28.58
C THR A 904 12.81 -14.60 -28.32
N ILE A 905 12.07 -14.56 -27.22
CA ILE A 905 11.42 -13.35 -26.71
C ILE A 905 11.99 -13.06 -25.32
N ALA A 906 12.35 -11.81 -25.07
CA ALA A 906 12.68 -11.32 -23.74
C ALA A 906 11.99 -9.98 -23.45
N ILE A 907 11.75 -9.73 -22.17
CA ILE A 907 11.29 -8.43 -21.68
C ILE A 907 12.37 -7.87 -20.77
N HIS A 908 12.86 -6.67 -21.10
CA HIS A 908 13.87 -5.96 -20.33
C HIS A 908 13.20 -4.83 -19.57
N GLY A 909 13.43 -4.79 -18.25
CA GLY A 909 12.87 -3.76 -17.40
C GLY A 909 13.82 -3.14 -16.41
N PHE A 910 13.45 -1.93 -15.97
CA PHE A 910 14.27 -1.07 -15.11
C PHE A 910 13.46 -0.60 -13.89
N TRP A 911 13.90 -0.97 -12.69
CA TRP A 911 13.50 -0.41 -11.39
C TRP A 911 11.99 -0.22 -11.23
N ASN A 912 11.22 -1.30 -11.44
CA ASN A 912 9.78 -1.23 -11.58
C ASN A 912 9.11 -2.47 -10.97
N TRP A 913 8.23 -2.26 -9.98
CA TRP A 913 7.42 -3.33 -9.37
C TRP A 913 6.32 -3.80 -10.33
N MET A 914 6.52 -4.96 -10.96
CA MET A 914 5.50 -5.60 -11.80
C MET A 914 5.67 -7.12 -11.80
N SER A 915 4.61 -7.83 -12.14
CA SER A 915 4.57 -9.28 -12.16
C SER A 915 4.14 -9.81 -13.53
N PHE A 916 4.65 -10.98 -13.90
CA PHE A 916 4.36 -11.68 -15.16
C PHE A 916 3.93 -13.11 -14.87
N ASP A 917 2.83 -13.54 -15.50
CA ASP A 917 2.31 -14.91 -15.37
C ASP A 917 2.78 -15.76 -16.54
N TYR A 918 2.49 -15.34 -17.76
CA TYR A 918 2.88 -16.06 -18.98
C TYR A 918 2.97 -15.13 -20.18
N ILE A 919 3.56 -15.64 -21.27
CA ILE A 919 3.32 -15.13 -22.62
C ILE A 919 2.65 -16.19 -23.49
N GLN A 920 1.96 -15.75 -24.54
CA GLN A 920 1.41 -16.60 -25.57
C GLN A 920 1.90 -16.15 -26.93
N VAL A 921 2.24 -17.11 -27.80
CA VAL A 921 2.69 -16.83 -29.17
C VAL A 921 1.82 -17.60 -30.17
N GLU A 922 1.29 -16.90 -31.16
CA GLU A 922 0.44 -17.47 -32.21
C GLU A 922 1.26 -18.31 -33.22
N GLY A 923 0.79 -19.51 -33.59
CA GLY A 923 1.30 -20.23 -34.78
C GLY A 923 2.60 -21.03 -34.61
N VAL A 924 3.03 -21.32 -33.38
CA VAL A 924 4.26 -22.09 -33.08
C VAL A 924 4.23 -23.55 -33.56
N ASN A 925 5.34 -23.99 -34.18
CA ASN A 925 5.64 -25.37 -34.59
C ASN A 925 5.90 -26.28 -33.37
N LYS A 926 4.92 -27.10 -32.95
CA LYS A 926 5.19 -28.19 -31.99
C LYS A 926 5.94 -29.35 -32.66
N GLY A 927 7.28 -29.30 -32.66
CA GLY A 927 8.12 -30.35 -33.21
C GLY A 927 9.55 -30.45 -32.65
N LEU A 928 9.73 -31.32 -31.64
CA LEU A 928 10.97 -31.99 -31.15
C LEU A 928 12.04 -31.06 -30.50
N THR A 929 12.18 -31.02 -29.17
CA THR A 929 12.78 -32.10 -28.35
C THR A 929 12.29 -32.11 -26.89
N THR A 930 12.30 -33.31 -26.31
CA THR A 930 11.82 -33.81 -24.99
C THR A 930 12.62 -33.29 -23.79
N GLU A 931 12.11 -33.10 -22.57
CA GLU A 931 11.31 -33.96 -21.66
C GLU A 931 10.53 -33.07 -20.64
N ASN A 932 9.20 -33.12 -20.46
CA ASN A 932 8.46 -34.18 -19.77
C ASN A 932 6.92 -34.08 -19.97
N ASN A 933 6.37 -34.96 -20.81
CA ASN A 933 5.07 -35.66 -20.70
C ASN A 933 3.82 -34.95 -20.13
N SER A 934 2.92 -34.52 -21.03
CA SER A 934 1.54 -35.03 -20.98
C SER A 934 1.25 -35.76 -22.29
N SER A 935 1.45 -37.08 -22.30
CA SER A 935 1.06 -37.93 -23.41
C SER A 935 -0.44 -37.81 -23.64
N LEU A 936 -0.86 -37.74 -24.92
CA LEU A 936 -2.26 -37.95 -25.30
C LEU A 936 -2.80 -39.20 -24.58
N PRO A 937 -4.05 -39.17 -24.06
CA PRO A 937 -4.56 -40.29 -23.28
C PRO A 937 -4.44 -41.61 -24.04
N ALA A 938 -3.91 -42.66 -23.42
CA ALA A 938 -3.68 -43.93 -24.11
C ALA A 938 -4.96 -44.69 -24.48
N GLY A 939 -6.12 -44.25 -23.98
CA GLY A 939 -7.41 -44.87 -24.22
C GLY A 939 -8.58 -44.00 -23.79
N VAL A 940 -9.79 -44.40 -24.18
CA VAL A 940 -11.00 -43.65 -23.89
C VAL A 940 -11.46 -43.90 -22.46
N ARG A 941 -11.74 -42.84 -21.71
CA ARG A 941 -12.17 -42.93 -20.31
C ARG A 941 -13.21 -41.87 -19.97
N LEU A 942 -14.36 -42.29 -19.43
CA LEU A 942 -15.34 -41.39 -18.80
C LEU A 942 -15.10 -41.34 -17.28
N TYR A 943 -14.78 -40.14 -16.78
CA TYR A 943 -14.50 -39.89 -15.37
C TYR A 943 -15.78 -39.74 -14.55
N GLN A 944 -15.64 -39.88 -13.23
CA GLN A 944 -16.69 -39.57 -12.29
C GLN A 944 -16.77 -38.05 -12.13
N ASN A 945 -17.97 -37.48 -12.22
CA ASN A 945 -18.21 -36.05 -12.05
C ASN A 945 -17.85 -35.57 -10.62
N TYR A 946 -17.36 -34.33 -10.51
CA TYR A 946 -17.09 -33.65 -9.24
C TYR A 946 -17.66 -32.22 -9.26
N PRO A 947 -18.23 -31.71 -8.15
CA PRO A 947 -18.59 -32.45 -6.94
C PRO A 947 -19.62 -33.57 -7.23
N ASN A 948 -19.69 -34.61 -6.40
CA ASN A 948 -20.74 -35.63 -6.45
C ASN A 948 -20.94 -36.24 -5.04
N PRO A 949 -22.04 -35.95 -4.33
CA PRO A 949 -23.21 -35.22 -4.82
C PRO A 949 -22.95 -33.75 -5.13
N PHE A 950 -23.69 -33.17 -6.07
CA PHE A 950 -23.58 -31.76 -6.48
C PHE A 950 -24.91 -31.03 -6.37
N ASN A 951 -24.87 -29.69 -6.30
CA ASN A 951 -26.03 -28.80 -6.25
C ASN A 951 -25.69 -27.43 -6.88
N PRO A 952 -26.32 -26.98 -7.99
CA PRO A 952 -27.04 -27.75 -9.02
C PRO A 952 -26.16 -28.08 -10.25
N THR A 953 -24.91 -27.60 -10.28
CA THR A 953 -23.98 -27.75 -11.42
C THR A 953 -22.81 -28.68 -11.09
N THR A 954 -22.32 -29.40 -12.09
CA THR A 954 -21.14 -30.25 -12.01
C THR A 954 -20.44 -30.31 -13.36
N GLN A 955 -19.22 -30.84 -13.41
CA GLN A 955 -18.50 -31.08 -14.65
C GLN A 955 -18.34 -32.57 -14.90
N ILE A 956 -18.51 -32.98 -16.16
CA ILE A 956 -18.30 -34.36 -16.60
C ILE A 956 -17.10 -34.39 -17.55
N SER A 957 -16.03 -35.05 -17.13
CA SER A 957 -14.79 -35.14 -17.89
C SER A 957 -14.63 -36.50 -18.57
N PHE A 958 -14.00 -36.52 -19.75
CA PHE A 958 -13.62 -37.74 -20.45
C PHE A 958 -12.40 -37.56 -21.34
N ASP A 959 -11.68 -38.65 -21.58
CA ASP A 959 -10.48 -38.68 -22.43
C ASP A 959 -10.77 -39.35 -23.77
N LEU A 960 -10.12 -38.86 -24.82
CA LEU A 960 -10.06 -39.48 -26.13
C LEU A 960 -8.61 -39.66 -26.59
N PRO A 961 -8.19 -40.87 -27.02
CA PRO A 961 -6.84 -41.11 -27.53
C PRO A 961 -6.65 -40.61 -28.96
N VAL A 962 -7.74 -40.45 -29.70
CA VAL A 962 -7.80 -40.02 -31.11
C VAL A 962 -9.05 -39.18 -31.32
N ASN A 963 -9.08 -38.39 -32.38
CA ASN A 963 -10.27 -37.62 -32.75
C ASN A 963 -11.45 -38.57 -33.04
N ASP A 964 -12.61 -38.34 -32.44
CA ASP A 964 -13.80 -39.18 -32.60
C ASP A 964 -15.09 -38.35 -32.47
N HIS A 965 -16.17 -38.83 -33.08
CA HIS A 965 -17.50 -38.26 -32.90
C HIS A 965 -18.16 -38.89 -31.67
N VAL A 966 -18.41 -38.06 -30.65
CA VAL A 966 -18.89 -38.53 -29.34
C VAL A 966 -20.21 -37.90 -28.93
N GLN A 967 -21.03 -38.72 -28.27
CA GLN A 967 -22.29 -38.33 -27.65
C GLN A 967 -22.20 -38.54 -26.13
N LEU A 968 -22.41 -37.47 -25.35
CA LEU A 968 -22.55 -37.51 -23.89
C LEU A 968 -24.01 -37.23 -23.51
N ILE A 969 -24.71 -38.24 -23.00
CA ILE A 969 -26.16 -38.17 -22.75
C ILE A 969 -26.46 -38.56 -21.29
N VAL A 970 -27.30 -37.79 -20.61
CA VAL A 970 -27.78 -38.02 -19.24
C VAL A 970 -29.18 -38.65 -19.26
N PHE A 971 -29.41 -39.64 -18.41
CA PHE A 971 -30.62 -40.44 -18.27
C PHE A 971 -31.10 -40.44 -16.81
N ASP A 972 -32.41 -40.54 -16.60
CA ASP A 972 -32.99 -40.83 -15.29
C ASP A 972 -32.97 -42.35 -14.97
N MET A 973 -33.36 -42.75 -13.75
CA MET A 973 -33.34 -44.16 -13.33
C MET A 973 -34.26 -45.09 -14.15
N THR A 974 -35.18 -44.54 -14.95
CA THR A 974 -36.04 -45.35 -15.84
C THR A 974 -35.43 -45.55 -17.22
N GLY A 975 -34.26 -44.95 -17.49
CA GLY A 975 -33.59 -44.99 -18.78
C GLY A 975 -34.10 -43.96 -19.78
N ARG A 976 -34.90 -42.98 -19.35
CA ARG A 976 -35.35 -41.88 -20.20
C ARG A 976 -34.24 -40.82 -20.29
N VAL A 977 -33.95 -40.35 -21.51
CA VAL A 977 -33.01 -39.25 -21.74
C VAL A 977 -33.53 -37.98 -21.09
N VAL A 978 -32.69 -37.36 -20.28
CA VAL A 978 -32.96 -36.13 -19.54
C VAL A 978 -32.26 -34.95 -20.21
N SER A 979 -31.01 -35.13 -20.67
CA SER A 979 -30.26 -34.12 -21.41
C SER A 979 -29.20 -34.75 -22.31
N THR A 980 -28.95 -34.18 -23.47
CA THR A 980 -27.77 -34.50 -24.30
C THR A 980 -26.80 -33.33 -24.16
N LEU A 981 -25.67 -33.58 -23.50
CA LEU A 981 -24.68 -32.55 -23.15
C LEU A 981 -23.66 -32.32 -24.26
N LEU A 982 -23.41 -33.35 -25.06
CA LEU A 982 -22.51 -33.28 -26.20
C LEU A 982 -22.99 -34.27 -27.27
N ASP A 983 -22.97 -33.84 -28.53
CA ASP A 983 -23.16 -34.68 -29.72
C ASP A 983 -22.36 -34.05 -30.85
N GLY A 984 -21.10 -34.46 -31.00
CA GLY A 984 -20.16 -33.76 -31.87
C GLY A 984 -18.78 -34.40 -31.97
N SER A 985 -18.01 -34.00 -32.98
CA SER A 985 -16.62 -34.42 -33.16
C SER A 985 -15.71 -33.74 -32.14
N LYS A 986 -14.87 -34.52 -31.45
CA LYS A 986 -13.89 -34.04 -30.48
C LYS A 986 -12.51 -34.59 -30.82
N ASN A 987 -11.50 -33.75 -30.59
CA ASN A 987 -10.10 -34.11 -30.86
C ASN A 987 -9.55 -35.06 -29.78
N ALA A 988 -8.42 -35.71 -30.05
CA ALA A 988 -7.66 -36.46 -29.06
C ALA A 988 -7.24 -35.53 -27.90
N GLY A 989 -7.40 -35.98 -26.66
CA GLY A 989 -7.14 -35.18 -25.47
C GLY A 989 -8.19 -35.41 -24.37
N SER A 990 -8.02 -34.70 -23.26
CA SER A 990 -8.98 -34.67 -22.15
C SER A 990 -10.00 -33.56 -22.37
N HIS A 991 -11.27 -33.87 -22.15
CA HIS A 991 -12.41 -32.98 -22.37
C HIS A 991 -13.23 -32.87 -21.11
N THR A 992 -13.82 -31.70 -20.87
CA THR A 992 -14.73 -31.48 -19.75
C THR A 992 -16.00 -30.77 -20.24
N VAL A 993 -17.16 -31.27 -19.85
CA VAL A 993 -18.47 -30.75 -20.26
C VAL A 993 -19.26 -30.34 -19.01
N PRO A 994 -19.69 -29.08 -18.88
CA PRO A 994 -20.51 -28.65 -17.76
C PRO A 994 -21.93 -29.23 -17.86
N PHE A 995 -22.52 -29.55 -16.71
CA PHE A 995 -23.90 -29.99 -16.59
C PHE A 995 -24.61 -29.19 -15.51
N ASP A 996 -25.62 -28.40 -15.92
CA ASP A 996 -26.56 -27.75 -15.03
C ASP A 996 -27.83 -28.60 -14.87
N ALA A 997 -28.06 -29.07 -13.65
CA ALA A 997 -29.22 -29.86 -13.26
C ALA A 997 -30.23 -29.06 -12.44
N SER A 998 -30.17 -27.73 -12.46
CA SER A 998 -31.03 -26.81 -11.69
C SER A 998 -32.53 -27.04 -11.88
N THR A 999 -32.95 -27.59 -13.02
CA THR A 999 -34.35 -27.89 -13.35
C THR A 999 -34.78 -29.33 -13.02
N LEU A 1000 -33.85 -30.18 -12.58
CA LEU A 1000 -34.08 -31.59 -12.29
C LEU A 1000 -34.43 -31.83 -10.81
N ALA A 1001 -35.00 -33.00 -10.50
CA ALA A 1001 -35.35 -33.39 -9.13
C ALA A 1001 -34.17 -34.09 -8.44
N SER A 1002 -34.02 -33.94 -7.12
CA SER A 1002 -32.98 -34.67 -6.37
C SER A 1002 -33.11 -36.18 -6.60
N GLY A 1003 -32.01 -36.85 -6.91
CA GLY A 1003 -32.02 -38.26 -7.29
C GLY A 1003 -30.74 -38.73 -7.96
N ILE A 1004 -30.73 -40.01 -8.33
CA ILE A 1004 -29.63 -40.64 -9.07
C ILE A 1004 -29.95 -40.59 -10.56
N TYR A 1005 -29.00 -40.11 -11.34
CA TYR A 1005 -29.02 -40.11 -12.81
C TYR A 1005 -27.81 -40.86 -13.34
N PHE A 1006 -27.85 -41.23 -14.60
CA PHE A 1006 -26.73 -41.87 -15.30
C PHE A 1006 -26.31 -41.02 -16.48
N TYR A 1007 -25.02 -40.95 -16.77
CA TYR A 1007 -24.51 -40.31 -17.98
C TYR A 1007 -23.67 -41.29 -18.78
N GLN A 1008 -23.88 -41.28 -20.09
CA GLN A 1008 -23.25 -42.20 -21.02
C GLN A 1008 -22.46 -41.42 -22.06
N LEU A 1009 -21.19 -41.79 -22.22
CA LEU A 1009 -20.36 -41.36 -23.34
C LEU A 1009 -20.34 -42.46 -24.40
N LYS A 1010 -20.68 -42.11 -25.63
CA LYS A 1010 -20.72 -43.01 -26.78
C LYS A 1010 -19.84 -42.46 -27.90
N GLY A 1011 -19.03 -43.31 -28.52
CA GLY A 1011 -18.26 -42.98 -29.72
C GLY A 1011 -17.98 -44.23 -30.55
N SER A 1012 -17.01 -44.15 -31.47
CA SER A 1012 -16.55 -45.31 -32.25
C SER A 1012 -16.01 -46.45 -31.36
N PHE A 1013 -15.56 -46.11 -30.15
CA PHE A 1013 -15.09 -47.01 -29.10
C PHE A 1013 -16.20 -47.75 -28.32
N GLY A 1014 -17.49 -47.49 -28.59
CA GLY A 1014 -18.62 -48.08 -27.86
C GLY A 1014 -19.21 -47.12 -26.82
N VAL A 1015 -19.82 -47.65 -25.75
CA VAL A 1015 -20.52 -46.85 -24.71
C VAL A 1015 -19.89 -47.07 -23.33
N GLN A 1016 -19.55 -45.98 -22.63
CA GLN A 1016 -19.20 -45.98 -21.21
C GLN A 1016 -20.29 -45.27 -20.40
N THR A 1017 -20.61 -45.75 -19.20
CA THR A 1017 -21.67 -45.19 -18.34
C THR A 1017 -21.19 -44.98 -16.91
N ARG A 1018 -21.61 -43.87 -16.30
CA ARG A 1018 -21.41 -43.54 -14.89
C ARG A 1018 -22.70 -43.02 -14.26
N SER A 1019 -22.78 -42.99 -12.93
CA SER A 1019 -23.92 -42.44 -12.18
C SER A 1019 -23.53 -41.13 -11.52
N LEU A 1020 -24.45 -40.17 -11.43
CA LEU A 1020 -24.30 -38.93 -10.67
C LEU A 1020 -25.46 -38.76 -9.69
N THR A 1021 -25.22 -38.13 -8.55
CA THR A 1021 -26.22 -37.88 -7.49
C THR A 1021 -26.44 -36.38 -7.37
N LEU A 1022 -27.65 -35.94 -7.71
CA LEU A 1022 -28.08 -34.56 -7.52
C LEU A 1022 -28.75 -34.45 -6.15
N ILE A 1023 -28.26 -33.55 -5.30
CA ILE A 1023 -28.91 -33.16 -4.05
C ILE A 1023 -29.34 -31.72 -4.21
N ARG A 1024 -30.64 -31.48 -4.31
CA ARG A 1024 -31.22 -30.15 -4.28
C ARG A 1024 -31.50 -29.71 -2.84
#